data_AF-A0A9X8DW92-F1
#
_entry.id   AF-A0A9X8DW92-F1
#
_cell.length_a   1.000
_cell.length_b   1.000
_cell.length_c   1.000
_cell.angle_alpha   90.00
_cell.angle_beta   90.00
_cell.angle_gamma   90.00
#
_symmetry.space_group_name_H-M   'P 1'
#
loop_
_entity.id
_entity.type
_entity.pdbx_description
1 polymer ?
#
loop_
_entity_poly.entity_id
_entity_poly.type
_entity_poly.pdbx_seq_one_letter_code
_entity_poly.pdbx_strand_id
1 'polypeptide(L)'
;DRAIGKNIPSDSLQECFINTMAAWVNMLLLSSSGPIKTPVGACATAAESVDIGVETILSGKARVVIVGGYDDFCEVGSYEFAQMKATSDSEKETAMGRDPREMCRPCTDTRGGFMEAQGAGIQVLMDATLALDMGVPIYGVVGITNTATDKNGRSVPAPGKGVSTTAREHVVGSGNMRNALLNPAFRRSQFEEEIEAIEFWKARQLKNIAAGVQTLYDVDMVHAMAEKKVKQAQYTWGHEYFKGNAGISPLRGALNMWGLTTDDIGVASFHGTGTNANDKNESEITHRQLEHLGRTAGNPIMVVCQKYLTGHPKGAAAAWMFNGLLQVMQSGIVPGNANNDNTAPELQKFDMLVYPNRSIQTDGIKAAIMKSFGFGQAGAEVLLIHPNYLLAALNDTQFEKYVTKRSKRAGGLHQYMQDVLSGKNTFVRVKEHAPYTSENEMNVYLNPLARASYNAKEKTWTFGDVSSAKAAKQATDAVTVAAPTPPSVDQLPKKLLESSLAQSGAQLILSSGQGLGIDVEPVATFADYATKQVFIQRNFTAAEIAYCESSAGAASSFAGRWAAKEAVIKAICNANPGATLTQGADAPLIDIEVGKATSGAPTVTLTGRALEAFQNSNLSSIKLSISHSGEYAVAQALVL
;
A
#
# COMPACT_ATOMS: atom_id res chain seq x y z
N ASP A 1 -12.94 45.28 -14.49
CA ASP A 1 -13.76 45.88 -13.43
C ASP A 1 -13.23 47.16 -12.80
N ARG A 2 -12.11 47.16 -12.05
CA ARG A 2 -11.58 48.42 -11.47
C ARG A 2 -11.37 49.53 -12.51
N ALA A 3 -10.82 49.18 -13.68
CA ALA A 3 -10.56 50.14 -14.77
C ALA A 3 -11.81 50.85 -15.31
N ILE A 4 -13.00 50.26 -15.15
CA ILE A 4 -14.29 50.83 -15.58
C ILE A 4 -15.12 51.35 -14.40
N GLY A 5 -14.49 51.57 -13.24
CA GLY A 5 -15.13 52.19 -12.07
C GLY A 5 -16.05 51.28 -11.27
N LYS A 6 -16.09 49.96 -11.54
CA LYS A 6 -16.86 49.02 -10.70
C LYS A 6 -16.21 48.89 -9.31
N ASN A 7 -17.05 48.89 -8.28
CA ASN A 7 -16.62 48.64 -6.91
C ASN A 7 -16.33 47.14 -6.73
N ILE A 8 -15.09 46.79 -6.39
CA ILE A 8 -14.69 45.40 -6.08
C ILE A 8 -13.94 45.36 -4.73
N PRO A 9 -14.03 44.27 -3.96
CA PRO A 9 -13.36 44.13 -2.66
C PRO A 9 -11.88 44.52 -2.70
N SER A 10 -11.38 45.17 -1.64
CA SER A 10 -10.00 45.67 -1.58
C SER A 10 -8.95 44.55 -1.64
N ASP A 11 -9.32 43.35 -1.21
CA ASP A 11 -8.51 42.15 -1.12
C ASP A 11 -8.63 41.21 -2.34
N SER A 12 -9.39 41.57 -3.39
CA SER A 12 -9.62 40.70 -4.56
C SER A 12 -8.34 40.18 -5.24
N LEU A 13 -7.21 40.88 -5.10
CA LEU A 13 -5.93 40.40 -5.65
C LEU A 13 -5.52 39.05 -5.05
N GLN A 14 -5.76 38.81 -3.75
CA GLN A 14 -5.37 37.57 -3.10
C GLN A 14 -6.10 36.37 -3.70
N GLU A 15 -7.35 36.56 -4.13
CA GLU A 15 -8.19 35.53 -4.73
C GLU A 15 -7.78 35.17 -6.16
N CYS A 16 -6.90 35.97 -6.77
CA CYS A 16 -6.35 35.68 -8.10
C CYS A 16 -5.11 34.78 -8.06
N PHE A 17 -4.48 34.60 -6.89
CA PHE A 17 -3.29 33.75 -6.79
C PHE A 17 -3.68 32.27 -6.81
N ILE A 18 -2.98 31.50 -7.64
CA ILE A 18 -3.22 30.05 -7.78
C ILE A 18 -3.09 29.36 -6.43
N ASN A 19 -2.12 29.71 -5.57
CA ASN A 19 -1.99 29.02 -4.28
C ASN A 19 -3.13 29.33 -3.27
N THR A 20 -4.00 30.30 -3.52
CA THR A 20 -5.06 30.71 -2.58
C THR A 20 -6.16 29.65 -2.42
N MET A 21 -6.46 28.88 -3.46
CA MET A 21 -7.43 27.78 -3.37
C MET A 21 -6.97 26.71 -2.37
N ALA A 22 -5.68 26.37 -2.38
CA ALA A 22 -5.10 25.47 -1.38
C ALA A 22 -5.06 26.11 0.03
N ALA A 23 -4.84 27.42 0.11
CA ALA A 23 -4.89 28.17 1.37
C ALA A 23 -6.31 28.11 1.99
N TRP A 24 -7.37 28.34 1.22
CA TRP A 24 -8.75 28.21 1.68
C TRP A 24 -9.08 26.81 2.16
N VAL A 25 -8.66 25.77 1.44
CA VAL A 25 -8.84 24.37 1.88
C VAL A 25 -8.15 24.14 3.23
N ASN A 26 -6.93 24.68 3.43
CA ASN A 26 -6.24 24.54 4.71
C ASN A 26 -6.93 25.33 5.84
N MET A 27 -7.28 26.60 5.59
CA MET A 27 -7.88 27.51 6.56
C MET A 27 -9.28 27.07 7.00
N LEU A 28 -10.07 26.48 6.09
CA LEU A 28 -11.46 26.12 6.37
C LEU A 28 -11.64 24.66 6.82
N LEU A 29 -10.75 23.73 6.41
CA LEU A 29 -10.98 22.29 6.58
C LEU A 29 -9.85 21.53 7.26
N LEU A 30 -8.60 21.74 6.83
CA LEU A 30 -7.50 20.84 7.21
C LEU A 30 -6.77 21.28 8.48
N SER A 31 -6.47 22.58 8.59
CA SER A 31 -5.60 23.14 9.64
C SER A 31 -4.24 22.44 9.74
N SER A 32 -3.70 21.99 8.60
CA SER A 32 -2.39 21.35 8.54
C SER A 32 -1.26 22.39 8.53
N SER A 33 -0.13 22.03 9.13
CA SER A 33 1.13 22.76 9.06
C SER A 33 2.15 21.99 8.21
N GLY A 34 1.66 21.28 7.19
CA GLY A 34 2.45 20.44 6.29
C GLY A 34 2.94 21.18 5.04
N PRO A 35 3.57 20.47 4.09
CA PRO A 35 4.04 21.05 2.83
C PRO A 35 2.90 21.66 1.99
N ILE A 36 3.17 22.83 1.39
CA ILE A 36 2.30 23.49 0.41
C ILE A 36 3.10 23.78 -0.87
N LYS A 37 2.82 23.03 -1.94
CA LYS A 37 3.50 23.16 -3.23
C LYS A 37 2.44 23.21 -4.33
N THR A 38 2.29 24.37 -4.97
CA THR A 38 1.21 24.65 -5.92
C THR A 38 1.79 24.75 -7.33
N PRO A 39 1.75 23.67 -8.14
CA PRO A 39 2.34 23.67 -9.48
C PRO A 39 1.55 24.50 -10.48
N VAL A 40 2.22 24.88 -11.58
CA VAL A 40 1.62 25.52 -12.75
C VAL A 40 2.18 24.83 -13.99
N GLY A 41 1.45 23.86 -14.51
CA GLY A 41 1.81 23.04 -15.67
C GLY A 41 0.82 23.18 -16.83
N ALA A 42 0.08 24.30 -16.89
CA ALA A 42 -1.05 24.51 -17.81
C ALA A 42 -1.99 23.29 -17.79
N CYS A 43 -2.29 22.69 -18.95
CA CYS A 43 -3.17 21.51 -19.07
C CYS A 43 -2.65 20.24 -18.36
N ALA A 44 -1.38 20.20 -17.96
CA ALA A 44 -0.76 19.08 -17.25
C ALA A 44 -0.62 19.32 -15.73
N THR A 45 -1.09 20.45 -15.21
CA THR A 45 -0.96 20.83 -13.78
C THR A 45 -1.37 19.72 -12.82
N ALA A 46 -2.51 19.06 -13.06
CA ALA A 46 -2.95 17.98 -12.16
C ALA A 46 -2.02 16.77 -12.16
N ALA A 47 -1.40 16.40 -13.28
CA ALA A 47 -0.43 15.29 -13.32
C ALA A 47 0.89 15.68 -12.65
N GLU A 48 1.35 16.93 -12.82
CA GLU A 48 2.49 17.48 -12.09
C GLU A 48 2.22 17.55 -10.58
N SER A 49 0.98 17.87 -10.18
CA SER A 49 0.56 17.84 -8.77
C SER A 49 0.68 16.44 -8.17
N VAL A 50 0.29 15.39 -8.91
CA VAL A 50 0.48 13.99 -8.49
C VAL A 50 1.98 13.68 -8.33
N ASP A 51 2.82 14.06 -9.30
CA ASP A 51 4.29 13.86 -9.25
C ASP A 51 4.91 14.50 -8.00
N ILE A 52 4.63 15.79 -7.79
CA ILE A 52 5.08 16.53 -6.60
C ILE A 52 4.55 15.89 -5.31
N GLY A 53 3.31 15.41 -5.32
CA GLY A 53 2.70 14.73 -4.18
C GLY A 53 3.40 13.43 -3.82
N VAL A 54 3.66 12.57 -4.81
CA VAL A 54 4.41 11.32 -4.65
C VAL A 54 5.80 11.59 -4.10
N GLU A 55 6.57 12.50 -4.71
CA GLU A 55 7.91 12.83 -4.24
C GLU A 55 7.92 13.45 -2.83
N THR A 56 6.88 14.20 -2.46
CA THR A 56 6.74 14.77 -1.10
C THR A 56 6.48 13.68 -0.06
N ILE A 57 5.75 12.62 -0.40
CA ILE A 57 5.59 11.44 0.45
C ILE A 57 6.90 10.66 0.54
N LEU A 58 7.52 10.35 -0.61
CA LEU A 58 8.76 9.56 -0.66
C LEU A 58 9.92 10.25 0.07
N SER A 59 9.98 11.59 0.06
CA SER A 59 10.98 12.34 0.81
C SER A 59 10.75 12.37 2.33
N GLY A 60 9.65 11.77 2.83
CA GLY A 60 9.26 11.79 4.25
C GLY A 60 8.73 13.14 4.76
N LYS A 61 8.45 14.11 3.87
CA LYS A 61 7.93 15.44 4.26
C LYS A 61 6.44 15.41 4.58
N ALA A 62 5.70 14.45 4.03
CA ALA A 62 4.30 14.22 4.32
C ALA A 62 3.97 12.72 4.29
N ARG A 63 2.88 12.34 4.95
CA ARG A 63 2.30 10.98 4.88
C ARG A 63 0.95 10.95 4.17
N VAL A 64 0.30 12.10 4.07
CA VAL A 64 -0.96 12.34 3.36
C VAL A 64 -0.79 13.64 2.59
N VAL A 65 -1.16 13.66 1.31
CA VAL A 65 -1.15 14.86 0.47
C VAL A 65 -2.42 14.94 -0.35
N ILE A 66 -2.95 16.15 -0.51
CA ILE A 66 -4.01 16.45 -1.46
C ILE A 66 -3.35 16.87 -2.76
N VAL A 67 -3.75 16.24 -3.87
CA VAL A 67 -3.23 16.51 -5.22
C VAL A 67 -4.38 16.73 -6.18
N GLY A 68 -4.11 17.35 -7.32
CA GLY A 68 -5.08 17.53 -8.37
C GLY A 68 -4.91 18.85 -9.11
N GLY A 69 -6.00 19.36 -9.66
CA GLY A 69 -6.00 20.63 -10.38
C GLY A 69 -7.40 21.18 -10.53
N TYR A 70 -7.47 22.48 -10.79
CA TYR A 70 -8.70 23.21 -11.02
C TYR A 70 -8.41 24.32 -12.03
N ASP A 71 -9.42 24.73 -12.76
CA ASP A 71 -9.37 25.90 -13.63
C ASP A 71 -10.79 26.34 -13.98
N ASP A 72 -10.96 27.64 -14.22
CA ASP A 72 -12.26 28.23 -14.54
C ASP A 72 -12.39 28.56 -16.03
N PHE A 73 -13.61 28.79 -16.50
CA PHE A 73 -13.92 29.27 -17.85
C PHE A 73 -14.37 30.72 -17.79
N CYS A 74 -13.70 31.59 -18.54
CA CYS A 74 -14.03 33.02 -18.59
C CYS A 74 -13.86 33.59 -20.00
N GLU A 75 -14.50 34.74 -20.24
CA GLU A 75 -14.54 35.43 -21.54
C GLU A 75 -13.13 35.64 -22.13
N VAL A 76 -12.21 36.20 -21.33
CA VAL A 76 -10.85 36.52 -21.80
C VAL A 76 -10.09 35.24 -22.18
N GLY A 77 -10.13 34.21 -21.34
CA GLY A 77 -9.47 32.94 -21.62
C GLY A 77 -10.00 32.29 -22.90
N SER A 78 -11.33 32.25 -23.05
CA SER A 78 -11.97 31.67 -24.22
C SER A 78 -11.61 32.40 -25.52
N TYR A 79 -11.63 33.73 -25.49
CA TYR A 79 -11.24 34.56 -26.62
C TYR A 79 -9.77 34.33 -27.03
N GLU A 80 -8.85 34.32 -26.07
CA GLU A 80 -7.42 34.12 -26.37
C GLU A 80 -7.13 32.70 -26.90
N PHE A 81 -7.78 31.66 -26.36
CA PHE A 81 -7.64 30.31 -26.92
C PHE A 81 -8.18 30.21 -28.36
N ALA A 82 -9.25 30.93 -28.68
CA ALA A 82 -9.76 31.03 -30.04
C ALA A 82 -8.77 31.77 -30.97
N GLN A 83 -8.14 32.85 -30.51
CA GLN A 83 -7.10 33.56 -31.27
C GLN A 83 -5.87 32.70 -31.54
N MET A 84 -5.52 31.82 -30.60
CA MET A 84 -4.48 30.79 -30.79
C MET A 84 -4.90 29.65 -31.73
N LYS A 85 -6.17 29.62 -32.16
CA LYS A 85 -6.78 28.53 -32.95
C LYS A 85 -6.65 27.17 -32.27
N ALA A 86 -6.74 27.16 -30.95
CA ALA A 86 -6.63 25.94 -30.16
C ALA A 86 -8.00 25.30 -29.89
N THR A 87 -9.03 26.11 -29.72
CA THR A 87 -10.42 25.67 -29.52
C THR A 87 -11.14 25.36 -30.83
N SER A 88 -12.17 24.52 -30.77
CA SER A 88 -13.08 24.27 -31.89
C SER A 88 -13.91 25.50 -32.22
N ASP A 89 -13.97 25.87 -33.50
CA ASP A 89 -14.80 26.97 -34.00
C ASP A 89 -16.26 26.55 -34.10
N SER A 90 -17.12 27.06 -33.21
CA SER A 90 -18.52 26.64 -33.11
C SER A 90 -19.36 26.96 -34.35
N GLU A 91 -19.06 28.06 -35.07
CA GLU A 91 -19.79 28.41 -36.30
C GLU A 91 -19.43 27.43 -37.42
N LYS A 92 -18.14 27.13 -37.55
CA LYS A 92 -17.66 26.13 -38.52
C LYS A 92 -18.24 24.74 -38.23
N GLU A 93 -18.25 24.34 -36.97
CA GLU A 93 -18.81 23.05 -36.53
C GLU A 93 -20.30 22.95 -36.83
N THR A 94 -21.06 24.01 -36.52
CA THR A 94 -22.50 24.09 -36.83
C THR A 94 -22.74 24.04 -38.34
N ALA A 95 -21.92 24.73 -39.14
CA ALA A 95 -21.99 24.69 -40.61
C ALA A 95 -21.68 23.30 -41.18
N MET A 96 -20.89 22.48 -40.47
CA MET A 96 -20.65 21.07 -40.78
C MET A 96 -21.79 20.15 -40.31
N GLY A 97 -22.85 20.71 -39.69
CA GLY A 97 -23.99 19.96 -39.18
C GLY A 97 -23.78 19.30 -37.83
N ARG A 98 -22.75 19.71 -37.07
CA ARG A 98 -22.41 19.10 -35.77
C ARG A 98 -23.26 19.67 -34.64
N ASP A 99 -23.87 18.78 -33.86
CA ASP A 99 -24.47 19.10 -32.56
C ASP A 99 -23.37 19.44 -31.52
N PRO A 100 -23.59 20.38 -30.58
CA PRO A 100 -22.61 20.68 -29.52
C PRO A 100 -22.09 19.44 -28.78
N ARG A 101 -22.92 18.40 -28.63
CA ARG A 101 -22.53 17.13 -27.99
C ARG A 101 -21.44 16.35 -28.72
N GLU A 102 -21.27 16.58 -30.03
CA GLU A 102 -20.27 15.91 -30.88
C GLU A 102 -19.11 16.84 -31.33
N MET A 103 -19.08 18.09 -30.85
CA MET A 103 -18.01 19.04 -31.17
C MET A 103 -16.67 18.63 -30.52
N CYS A 104 -16.68 18.00 -29.35
CA CYS A 104 -15.49 17.39 -28.77
C CYS A 104 -15.38 15.92 -29.19
N ARG A 105 -14.50 15.64 -30.16
CA ARG A 105 -14.35 14.30 -30.76
C ARG A 105 -12.89 13.89 -30.95
N PRO A 106 -12.16 13.60 -29.86
CA PRO A 106 -10.76 13.21 -29.94
C PRO A 106 -10.52 11.96 -30.80
N CYS A 107 -9.34 11.89 -31.42
CA CYS A 107 -8.89 10.80 -32.29
C CYS A 107 -9.72 10.56 -33.57
N THR A 108 -10.73 11.41 -33.86
CA THR A 108 -11.52 11.32 -35.10
C THR A 108 -10.85 11.97 -36.28
N ASP A 109 -11.24 11.56 -37.50
CA ASP A 109 -10.80 12.15 -38.76
C ASP A 109 -11.12 13.64 -38.86
N THR A 110 -12.31 14.04 -38.41
CA THR A 110 -12.80 15.41 -38.53
C THR A 110 -12.60 16.27 -37.28
N ARG A 111 -11.70 15.89 -36.37
CA ARG A 111 -11.46 16.63 -35.11
C ARG A 111 -11.05 18.08 -35.38
N GLY A 112 -11.69 19.03 -34.67
CA GLY A 112 -11.69 20.46 -35.03
C GLY A 112 -10.94 21.40 -34.09
N GLY A 113 -10.35 20.88 -33.00
CA GLY A 113 -9.88 21.69 -31.88
C GLY A 113 -10.44 21.17 -30.55
N PHE A 114 -9.96 21.71 -29.43
CA PHE A 114 -10.49 21.30 -28.13
C PHE A 114 -11.76 22.09 -27.75
N MET A 115 -12.63 21.48 -26.95
CA MET A 115 -13.77 22.16 -26.34
C MET A 115 -13.38 22.59 -24.92
N GLU A 116 -13.42 23.88 -24.61
CA GLU A 116 -13.03 24.37 -23.29
C GLU A 116 -14.08 24.01 -22.22
N ALA A 117 -13.63 23.70 -21.00
CA ALA A 117 -14.49 23.42 -19.85
C ALA A 117 -13.95 24.08 -18.56
N GLN A 118 -14.67 23.94 -17.46
CA GLN A 118 -14.30 24.44 -16.12
C GLN A 118 -14.51 23.38 -15.04
N GLY A 119 -13.78 23.50 -13.94
CA GLY A 119 -14.03 22.73 -12.73
C GLY A 119 -12.75 22.32 -12.00
N ALA A 120 -12.89 21.35 -11.09
CA ALA A 120 -11.81 20.85 -10.26
C ALA A 120 -11.81 19.32 -10.21
N GLY A 121 -10.65 18.73 -9.99
CA GLY A 121 -10.51 17.31 -9.68
C GLY A 121 -9.42 17.15 -8.62
N ILE A 122 -9.71 16.35 -7.58
CA ILE A 122 -8.84 16.19 -6.42
C ILE A 122 -8.70 14.71 -6.07
N GLN A 123 -7.50 14.30 -5.69
CA GLN A 123 -7.18 13.00 -5.11
C GLN A 123 -6.50 13.19 -3.75
N VAL A 124 -6.58 12.16 -2.90
CA VAL A 124 -5.82 12.07 -1.65
C VAL A 124 -4.83 10.94 -1.80
N LEU A 125 -3.54 11.24 -1.78
CA LEU A 125 -2.47 10.25 -1.76
C LEU A 125 -1.99 10.04 -0.33
N MET A 126 -1.65 8.79 0.00
CA MET A 126 -1.17 8.40 1.32
C MET A 126 -0.02 7.41 1.18
N ASP A 127 0.84 7.33 2.19
CA ASP A 127 1.68 6.14 2.34
C ASP A 127 0.78 4.90 2.55
N ALA A 128 1.12 3.80 1.85
CA ALA A 128 0.28 2.60 1.83
C ALA A 128 0.06 2.01 3.23
N THR A 129 1.11 2.01 4.07
CA THR A 129 1.03 1.53 5.45
C THR A 129 0.01 2.33 6.26
N LEU A 130 0.02 3.66 6.19
CA LEU A 130 -0.98 4.50 6.86
C LEU A 130 -2.38 4.25 6.32
N ALA A 131 -2.54 4.08 5.01
CA ALA A 131 -3.84 3.82 4.42
C ALA A 131 -4.46 2.51 4.97
N LEU A 132 -3.63 1.46 5.08
CA LEU A 132 -4.00 0.18 5.66
C LEU A 132 -4.32 0.30 7.16
N ASP A 133 -3.46 1.00 7.92
CA ASP A 133 -3.65 1.21 9.36
C ASP A 133 -4.91 2.01 9.68
N MET A 134 -5.22 3.01 8.85
CA MET A 134 -6.43 3.82 8.97
C MET A 134 -7.68 3.10 8.44
N GLY A 135 -7.53 2.01 7.68
CA GLY A 135 -8.64 1.33 7.00
C GLY A 135 -9.40 2.27 6.07
N VAL A 136 -8.70 3.07 5.27
CA VAL A 136 -9.33 3.90 4.22
C VAL A 136 -9.51 3.08 2.93
N PRO A 137 -10.51 3.36 2.09
CA PRO A 137 -10.60 2.72 0.78
C PRO A 137 -9.36 3.06 -0.06
N ILE A 138 -8.76 2.04 -0.69
CA ILE A 138 -7.63 2.18 -1.60
C ILE A 138 -8.13 1.90 -3.01
N TYR A 139 -8.16 2.94 -3.85
CA TYR A 139 -8.71 2.86 -5.21
C TYR A 139 -7.69 2.47 -6.28
N GLY A 140 -6.41 2.68 -6.00
CA GLY A 140 -5.31 2.41 -6.92
C GLY A 140 -3.99 2.72 -6.26
N VAL A 141 -2.92 2.13 -6.79
CA VAL A 141 -1.54 2.41 -6.39
C VAL A 141 -0.89 3.22 -7.50
N VAL A 142 -0.27 4.35 -7.14
CA VAL A 142 0.54 5.12 -8.09
C VAL A 142 1.86 4.38 -8.28
N GLY A 143 2.06 3.79 -9.45
CA GLY A 143 3.25 2.99 -9.77
C GLY A 143 4.46 3.88 -10.06
N ILE A 144 4.29 4.84 -10.97
CA ILE A 144 5.30 5.85 -11.27
C ILE A 144 4.65 7.14 -11.78
N THR A 145 5.28 8.27 -11.48
CA THR A 145 5.00 9.58 -12.06
C THR A 145 6.26 10.08 -12.74
N ASN A 146 6.10 10.84 -13.82
CA ASN A 146 7.22 11.51 -14.46
C ASN A 146 6.75 12.74 -15.21
N THR A 147 7.44 13.85 -15.02
CA THR A 147 7.31 15.07 -15.81
C THR A 147 8.48 15.24 -16.78
N ALA A 148 8.24 15.84 -17.94
CA ALA A 148 9.26 16.02 -18.97
C ALA A 148 8.97 17.25 -19.84
N THR A 149 10.01 18.05 -20.08
CA THR A 149 10.08 18.99 -21.20
C THR A 149 10.48 18.29 -22.48
N ASP A 150 10.45 19.00 -23.61
CA ASP A 150 10.68 18.41 -24.92
C ASP A 150 12.08 18.68 -25.46
N LYS A 151 12.27 19.84 -26.08
CA LYS A 151 13.47 20.21 -26.84
C LYS A 151 13.43 21.68 -27.26
N ASN A 152 14.50 22.14 -27.89
CA ASN A 152 14.52 23.45 -28.55
C ASN A 152 13.36 23.58 -29.55
N GLY A 153 12.62 24.68 -29.46
CA GLY A 153 11.50 25.01 -30.31
C GLY A 153 11.21 26.50 -30.31
N ARG A 154 10.21 26.92 -31.11
CA ARG A 154 9.70 28.29 -31.17
C ARG A 154 8.17 28.37 -31.05
N SER A 155 7.52 27.23 -30.77
CA SER A 155 6.07 27.15 -30.57
C SER A 155 5.79 26.58 -29.19
N VAL A 156 5.37 27.45 -28.27
CA VAL A 156 4.97 27.11 -26.90
C VAL A 156 3.79 26.14 -26.83
N PRO A 157 2.74 26.23 -27.67
CA PRO A 157 1.60 25.32 -27.58
C PRO A 157 1.82 23.97 -28.29
N ALA A 158 2.95 23.78 -28.97
CA ALA A 158 3.21 22.53 -29.68
C ALA A 158 3.50 21.39 -28.67
N PRO A 159 2.73 20.28 -28.71
CA PRO A 159 3.03 19.12 -27.89
C PRO A 159 4.29 18.42 -28.43
N GLY A 160 5.16 17.97 -27.53
CA GLY A 160 6.33 17.19 -27.90
C GLY A 160 6.34 15.78 -27.31
N LYS A 161 7.54 15.19 -27.30
CA LYS A 161 7.77 13.76 -27.09
C LYS A 161 8.59 13.47 -25.83
N GLY A 162 8.88 14.45 -24.99
CA GLY A 162 9.74 14.30 -23.81
C GLY A 162 9.31 13.19 -22.86
N VAL A 163 8.00 13.00 -22.71
CA VAL A 163 7.42 11.96 -21.82
C VAL A 163 7.83 10.54 -22.21
N SER A 164 8.26 10.33 -23.47
CA SER A 164 8.77 9.03 -23.96
C SER A 164 9.93 8.50 -23.11
N THR A 165 10.64 9.38 -22.40
CA THR A 165 11.78 9.04 -21.55
C THR A 165 11.43 8.15 -20.36
N THR A 166 10.14 7.97 -20.00
CA THR A 166 9.70 6.97 -19.02
C THR A 166 9.94 5.53 -19.49
N ALA A 167 10.02 5.31 -20.80
CA ALA A 167 10.32 4.02 -21.41
C ALA A 167 11.81 3.84 -21.74
N ARG A 168 12.69 4.79 -21.39
CA ARG A 168 14.11 4.72 -21.76
C ARG A 168 14.78 3.46 -21.17
N GLU A 169 15.29 2.58 -22.01
CA GLU A 169 16.17 1.50 -21.59
C GLU A 169 17.21 1.17 -22.66
N HIS A 170 18.38 0.74 -22.20
CA HIS A 170 19.48 0.33 -23.06
C HIS A 170 20.24 -0.83 -22.41
N VAL A 171 20.16 -2.01 -23.04
CA VAL A 171 20.84 -3.21 -22.55
C VAL A 171 22.25 -3.24 -23.12
N VAL A 172 23.26 -3.21 -22.24
CA VAL A 172 24.67 -3.38 -22.62
C VAL A 172 25.09 -4.83 -22.36
N GLY A 173 25.80 -5.44 -23.30
CA GLY A 173 26.32 -6.81 -23.17
C GLY A 173 25.22 -7.86 -23.12
N SER A 174 25.38 -8.91 -22.30
CA SER A 174 24.45 -10.04 -22.22
C SER A 174 23.12 -9.72 -21.53
N GLY A 175 23.00 -8.56 -20.87
CA GLY A 175 21.81 -8.22 -20.08
C GLY A 175 21.61 -9.07 -18.82
N ASN A 176 22.60 -9.88 -18.41
CA ASN A 176 22.48 -10.77 -17.25
C ASN A 176 22.05 -10.04 -15.97
N MET A 177 22.65 -8.87 -15.69
CA MET A 177 22.30 -8.07 -14.51
C MET A 177 20.86 -7.53 -14.59
N ARG A 178 20.42 -7.06 -15.77
CA ARG A 178 19.03 -6.67 -16.01
C ARG A 178 18.08 -7.83 -15.72
N ASN A 179 18.37 -9.00 -16.27
CA ASN A 179 17.51 -10.18 -16.13
C ASN A 179 17.45 -10.67 -14.68
N ALA A 180 18.58 -10.64 -13.96
CA ALA A 180 18.62 -10.94 -12.53
C ALA A 180 17.75 -9.96 -11.73
N LEU A 181 17.91 -8.65 -11.94
CA LEU A 181 17.14 -7.62 -11.25
C LEU A 181 15.64 -7.66 -11.57
N LEU A 182 15.25 -8.02 -12.80
CA LEU A 182 13.84 -8.20 -13.16
C LEU A 182 13.21 -9.49 -12.59
N ASN A 183 14.02 -10.41 -12.05
CA ASN A 183 13.54 -11.63 -11.42
C ASN A 183 13.22 -11.38 -9.93
N PRO A 184 11.95 -11.47 -9.50
CA PRO A 184 11.58 -11.26 -8.10
C PRO A 184 12.26 -12.25 -7.14
N ALA A 185 12.51 -13.50 -7.56
CA ALA A 185 13.16 -14.49 -6.72
C ALA A 185 14.63 -14.13 -6.43
N PHE A 186 15.34 -13.57 -7.41
CA PHE A 186 16.69 -13.06 -7.19
C PHE A 186 16.68 -11.87 -6.23
N ARG A 187 15.80 -10.88 -6.44
CA ARG A 187 15.69 -9.74 -5.52
C ARG A 187 15.34 -10.19 -4.11
N ARG A 188 14.48 -11.20 -3.98
CA ARG A 188 14.11 -11.80 -2.70
C ARG A 188 15.30 -12.46 -2.01
N SER A 189 16.12 -13.23 -2.73
CA SER A 189 17.30 -13.87 -2.11
C SER A 189 18.33 -12.84 -1.64
N GLN A 190 18.57 -11.78 -2.43
CA GLN A 190 19.46 -10.68 -2.02
C GLN A 190 18.93 -9.94 -0.78
N PHE A 191 17.61 -9.73 -0.71
CA PHE A 191 16.99 -9.17 0.48
C PHE A 191 17.18 -10.07 1.70
N GLU A 192 17.00 -11.39 1.57
CA GLU A 192 17.18 -12.35 2.67
C GLU A 192 18.62 -12.38 3.18
N GLU A 193 19.62 -12.34 2.29
CA GLU A 193 21.04 -12.20 2.66
C GLU A 193 21.31 -10.91 3.46
N GLU A 194 20.70 -9.79 3.08
CA GLU A 194 20.81 -8.55 3.85
C GLU A 194 20.14 -8.63 5.23
N ILE A 195 19.01 -9.33 5.34
CA ILE A 195 18.34 -9.58 6.62
C ILE A 195 19.24 -10.39 7.56
N GLU A 196 19.86 -11.46 7.06
CA GLU A 196 20.81 -12.25 7.84
C GLU A 196 21.99 -11.39 8.35
N ALA A 197 22.54 -10.53 7.48
CA ALA A 197 23.60 -9.60 7.86
C ALA A 197 23.15 -8.59 8.92
N ILE A 198 21.90 -8.11 8.85
CA ILE A 198 21.31 -7.18 9.83
C ILE A 198 21.11 -7.86 11.18
N GLU A 199 20.60 -9.10 11.20
CA GLU A 199 20.42 -9.86 12.44
C GLU A 199 21.77 -10.20 13.09
N PHE A 200 22.77 -10.59 12.31
CA PHE A 200 24.14 -10.76 12.82
C PHE A 200 24.70 -9.46 13.41
N TRP A 201 24.52 -8.34 12.71
CA TRP A 201 24.93 -7.02 13.19
C TRP A 201 24.25 -6.66 14.52
N LYS A 202 22.93 -6.89 14.62
CA LYS A 202 22.10 -6.61 15.79
C LYS A 202 22.52 -7.47 16.99
N ALA A 203 22.70 -8.77 16.81
CA ALA A 203 23.17 -9.67 17.85
C ALA A 203 24.53 -9.23 18.40
N ARG A 204 25.45 -8.79 17.52
CA ARG A 204 26.75 -8.23 17.94
C ARG A 204 26.60 -6.95 18.76
N GLN A 205 25.69 -6.03 18.40
CA GLN A 205 25.48 -4.81 19.19
C GLN A 205 24.90 -5.13 20.57
N LEU A 206 23.92 -6.02 20.65
CA LEU A 206 23.33 -6.45 21.92
C LEU A 206 24.39 -7.10 22.83
N LYS A 207 25.30 -7.89 22.26
CA LYS A 207 26.44 -8.47 23.01
C LYS A 207 27.39 -7.38 23.53
N ASN A 208 27.71 -6.36 22.73
CA ASN A 208 28.57 -5.26 23.16
C ASN A 208 27.95 -4.42 24.28
N ILE A 209 26.62 -4.23 24.25
CA ILE A 209 25.87 -3.58 25.33
C ILE A 209 25.92 -4.45 26.60
N ALA A 210 25.63 -5.75 26.48
CA ALA A 210 25.66 -6.68 27.62
C ALA A 210 27.07 -6.80 28.26
N ALA A 211 28.13 -6.68 27.45
CA ALA A 211 29.50 -6.68 27.91
C ALA A 211 29.97 -5.32 28.49
N GLY A 212 29.12 -4.28 28.48
CA GLY A 212 29.46 -2.93 28.92
C GLY A 212 30.47 -2.19 28.02
N VAL A 213 30.75 -2.73 26.84
CA VAL A 213 31.70 -2.15 25.87
C VAL A 213 31.06 -0.98 25.12
N GLN A 214 29.74 -1.02 24.91
CA GLN A 214 28.97 0.04 24.26
C GLN A 214 28.08 0.76 25.28
N THR A 215 28.20 2.09 25.34
CA THR A 215 27.48 2.95 26.30
C THR A 215 26.75 4.14 25.64
N LEU A 216 26.91 4.36 24.34
CA LEU A 216 26.29 5.48 23.61
C LEU A 216 24.81 5.26 23.28
N TYR A 217 24.36 4.00 23.23
CA TYR A 217 23.00 3.64 22.87
C TYR A 217 22.57 2.36 23.59
N ASP A 218 21.26 2.21 23.76
CA ASP A 218 20.64 1.09 24.47
C ASP A 218 20.03 0.06 23.50
N VAL A 219 19.37 -0.93 24.10
CA VAL A 219 18.71 -2.05 23.39
C VAL A 219 17.61 -1.53 22.45
N ASP A 220 16.79 -0.58 22.90
CA ASP A 220 15.67 -0.04 22.12
C ASP A 220 16.18 0.71 20.88
N MET A 221 17.26 1.48 21.03
CA MET A 221 17.93 2.14 19.91
C MET A 221 18.53 1.13 18.91
N VAL A 222 19.07 0.00 19.38
CA VAL A 222 19.53 -1.08 18.48
C VAL A 222 18.36 -1.67 17.69
N HIS A 223 17.22 -1.91 18.33
CA HIS A 223 16.01 -2.38 17.64
C HIS A 223 15.53 -1.37 16.59
N ALA A 224 15.43 -0.08 16.93
CA ALA A 224 15.04 0.97 15.99
C ALA A 224 16.01 1.09 14.80
N MET A 225 17.32 0.96 15.05
CA MET A 225 18.33 0.93 13.98
C MET A 225 18.21 -0.31 13.10
N ALA A 226 17.92 -1.48 13.68
CA ALA A 226 17.69 -2.71 12.92
C ALA A 226 16.45 -2.57 12.02
N GLU A 227 15.33 -2.08 12.54
CA GLU A 227 14.13 -1.80 11.74
C GLU A 227 14.40 -0.83 10.60
N LYS A 228 15.18 0.23 10.85
CA LYS A 228 15.59 1.17 9.80
C LYS A 228 16.40 0.47 8.70
N LYS A 229 17.34 -0.40 9.08
CA LYS A 229 18.14 -1.17 8.12
C LYS A 229 17.28 -2.15 7.31
N VAL A 230 16.34 -2.84 7.94
CA VAL A 230 15.38 -3.72 7.25
C VAL A 230 14.56 -2.95 6.23
N LYS A 231 14.03 -1.77 6.60
CA LYS A 231 13.28 -0.91 5.67
C LYS A 231 14.14 -0.44 4.50
N GLN A 232 15.41 -0.11 4.75
CA GLN A 232 16.35 0.26 3.68
C GLN A 232 16.58 -0.91 2.72
N ALA A 233 16.82 -2.12 3.23
CA ALA A 233 16.97 -3.34 2.43
C ALA A 233 15.71 -3.62 1.58
N GLN A 234 14.52 -3.52 2.18
CA GLN A 234 13.24 -3.65 1.46
C GLN A 234 13.08 -2.60 0.35
N TYR A 235 13.55 -1.38 0.59
CA TYR A 235 13.46 -0.31 -0.40
C TYR A 235 14.43 -0.53 -1.56
N THR A 236 15.67 -0.91 -1.27
CA THR A 236 16.69 -1.28 -2.26
C THR A 236 16.20 -2.39 -3.20
N TRP A 237 15.74 -3.51 -2.64
CA TRP A 237 15.40 -4.70 -3.42
C TRP A 237 13.94 -4.75 -3.88
N GLY A 238 13.05 -3.99 -3.24
CA GLY A 238 11.63 -3.92 -3.60
C GLY A 238 11.31 -2.77 -4.55
N HIS A 239 11.83 -1.57 -4.27
CA HIS A 239 11.33 -0.32 -4.86
C HIS A 239 12.32 0.37 -5.80
N GLU A 240 13.63 0.33 -5.48
CA GLU A 240 14.64 1.13 -6.18
C GLU A 240 15.61 0.34 -7.04
N TYR A 241 15.48 -0.98 -7.09
CA TYR A 241 16.41 -1.87 -7.80
C TYR A 241 16.65 -1.50 -9.29
N PHE A 242 15.71 -0.78 -9.92
CA PHE A 242 15.81 -0.31 -11.30
C PHE A 242 16.30 1.14 -11.43
N LYS A 243 16.33 1.93 -10.35
CA LYS A 243 16.78 3.32 -10.38
C LYS A 243 18.30 3.37 -10.62
N GLY A 244 18.72 4.29 -11.49
CA GLY A 244 20.13 4.41 -11.91
C GLY A 244 20.61 3.27 -12.83
N ASN A 245 19.75 2.29 -13.16
CA ASN A 245 20.09 1.21 -14.09
C ASN A 245 19.65 1.57 -15.51
N ALA A 246 20.62 1.70 -16.44
CA ALA A 246 20.32 2.03 -17.83
C ALA A 246 19.52 0.91 -18.55
N GLY A 247 19.61 -0.34 -18.08
CA GLY A 247 18.99 -1.49 -18.71
C GLY A 247 17.52 -1.71 -18.37
N ILE A 248 16.96 -1.02 -17.38
CA ILE A 248 15.55 -1.16 -16.97
C ILE A 248 14.89 0.22 -17.02
N SER A 249 13.88 0.36 -17.87
CA SER A 249 13.15 1.62 -17.95
C SER A 249 12.33 1.89 -16.68
N PRO A 250 12.11 3.16 -16.33
CA PRO A 250 11.25 3.52 -15.21
C PRO A 250 9.86 2.85 -15.29
N LEU A 251 9.23 2.84 -16.47
CA LEU A 251 7.92 2.19 -16.67
C LEU A 251 7.98 0.67 -16.45
N ARG A 252 9.00 -0.02 -17.00
CA ARG A 252 9.18 -1.47 -16.78
C ARG A 252 9.45 -1.80 -15.32
N GLY A 253 10.33 -1.05 -14.66
CA GLY A 253 10.67 -1.26 -13.26
C GLY A 253 9.46 -1.10 -12.33
N ALA A 254 8.66 -0.06 -12.56
CA ALA A 254 7.45 0.19 -11.78
C ALA A 254 6.39 -0.91 -11.94
N LEU A 255 6.23 -1.48 -13.13
CA LEU A 255 5.37 -2.66 -13.35
C LEU A 255 5.94 -3.92 -12.68
N ASN A 256 7.23 -4.19 -12.89
CA ASN A 256 7.89 -5.40 -12.41
C ASN A 256 8.00 -5.46 -10.88
N MET A 257 7.96 -4.31 -10.19
CA MET A 257 7.79 -4.24 -8.73
C MET A 257 6.57 -5.04 -8.25
N TRP A 258 5.51 -5.07 -9.04
CA TRP A 258 4.26 -5.79 -8.77
C TRP A 258 4.14 -7.12 -9.51
N GLY A 259 5.25 -7.61 -10.10
CA GLY A 259 5.23 -8.80 -10.95
C GLY A 259 4.49 -8.59 -12.28
N LEU A 260 4.27 -7.33 -12.68
CA LEU A 260 3.61 -6.99 -13.94
C LEU A 260 4.63 -6.73 -15.06
N THR A 261 4.15 -6.86 -16.28
CA THR A 261 4.89 -6.58 -17.50
C THR A 261 4.22 -5.46 -18.29
N THR A 262 4.87 -5.01 -19.35
CA THR A 262 4.25 -4.07 -20.27
C THR A 262 2.99 -4.61 -20.92
N ASP A 263 2.79 -5.92 -20.99
CA ASP A 263 1.57 -6.56 -21.51
C ASP A 263 0.36 -6.44 -20.55
N ASP A 264 0.59 -6.13 -19.28
CA ASP A 264 -0.47 -5.99 -18.27
C ASP A 264 -1.10 -4.57 -18.22
N ILE A 265 -0.56 -3.61 -18.98
CA ILE A 265 -1.22 -2.31 -19.19
C ILE A 265 -2.47 -2.55 -20.06
N GLY A 266 -3.66 -2.40 -19.51
CA GLY A 266 -4.91 -2.65 -20.26
C GLY A 266 -5.47 -1.39 -20.93
N VAL A 267 -5.24 -0.23 -20.32
CA VAL A 267 -5.88 1.04 -20.70
C VAL A 267 -4.87 2.17 -20.70
N ALA A 268 -5.00 3.07 -21.69
CA ALA A 268 -4.39 4.39 -21.65
C ALA A 268 -5.47 5.47 -21.68
N SER A 269 -5.53 6.29 -20.62
CA SER A 269 -6.32 7.52 -20.68
C SER A 269 -5.51 8.60 -21.38
N PHE A 270 -5.94 8.95 -22.58
CA PHE A 270 -5.28 9.98 -23.37
C PHE A 270 -5.68 11.37 -22.91
N HIS A 271 -4.74 12.31 -23.00
CA HIS A 271 -5.04 13.73 -22.91
C HIS A 271 -6.06 14.09 -23.97
N GLY A 272 -5.94 13.55 -25.19
CA GLY A 272 -7.02 13.43 -26.17
C GLY A 272 -7.86 14.69 -26.30
N THR A 273 -7.27 15.78 -26.76
CA THR A 273 -7.93 17.09 -26.76
C THR A 273 -8.84 17.31 -27.96
N GLY A 274 -8.78 16.46 -28.99
CA GLY A 274 -9.47 16.73 -30.26
C GLY A 274 -8.73 17.70 -31.17
N THR A 275 -7.47 18.01 -30.86
CA THR A 275 -6.60 18.77 -31.75
C THR A 275 -5.78 17.84 -32.64
N ASN A 276 -5.50 18.27 -33.88
CA ASN A 276 -4.74 17.47 -34.83
C ASN A 276 -3.32 17.14 -34.33
N ALA A 277 -2.65 18.11 -33.69
CA ALA A 277 -1.29 17.95 -33.20
C ALA A 277 -1.20 17.01 -31.99
N ASN A 278 -2.08 17.18 -30.99
CA ASN A 278 -2.03 16.39 -29.76
C ASN A 278 -2.31 14.92 -30.04
N ASP A 279 -3.47 14.61 -30.61
CA ASP A 279 -3.98 13.24 -30.64
C ASP A 279 -3.06 12.33 -31.48
N LYS A 280 -2.47 12.86 -32.55
CA LYS A 280 -1.45 12.17 -33.35
C LYS A 280 -0.15 11.97 -32.57
N ASN A 281 0.34 13.00 -31.91
CA ASN A 281 1.60 12.95 -31.15
C ASN A 281 1.50 11.95 -29.97
N GLU A 282 0.41 12.03 -29.22
CA GLU A 282 0.15 11.16 -28.06
C GLU A 282 -0.01 9.68 -28.47
N SER A 283 -0.69 9.42 -29.59
CA SER A 283 -0.78 8.08 -30.17
C SER A 283 0.60 7.55 -30.57
N GLU A 284 1.41 8.37 -31.24
CA GLU A 284 2.76 7.98 -31.67
C GLU A 284 3.67 7.66 -30.47
N ILE A 285 3.68 8.52 -29.45
CA ILE A 285 4.48 8.33 -28.23
C ILE A 285 4.10 7.02 -27.56
N THR A 286 2.80 6.81 -27.32
CA THR A 286 2.33 5.64 -26.60
C THR A 286 2.65 4.36 -27.37
N HIS A 287 2.41 4.34 -28.68
CA HIS A 287 2.75 3.22 -29.53
C HIS A 287 4.26 2.92 -29.51
N ARG A 288 5.12 3.93 -29.69
CA ARG A 288 6.58 3.75 -29.68
C ARG A 288 7.11 3.31 -28.32
N GLN A 289 6.53 3.77 -27.20
CA GLN A 289 6.92 3.28 -25.88
C GLN A 289 6.60 1.80 -25.73
N LEU A 290 5.40 1.38 -26.12
CA LEU A 290 4.99 -0.03 -26.06
C LEU A 290 5.87 -0.91 -26.96
N GLU A 291 6.14 -0.45 -28.19
CA GLU A 291 7.04 -1.12 -29.13
C GLU A 291 8.46 -1.25 -28.56
N HIS A 292 9.03 -0.15 -28.06
CA HIS A 292 10.37 -0.13 -27.48
C HIS A 292 10.50 -1.06 -26.27
N LEU A 293 9.43 -1.20 -25.48
CA LEU A 293 9.40 -2.09 -24.33
C LEU A 293 9.01 -3.53 -24.68
N GLY A 294 8.83 -3.85 -25.97
CA GLY A 294 8.55 -5.20 -26.44
C GLY A 294 7.16 -5.70 -26.04
N ARG A 295 6.14 -4.83 -26.04
CA ARG A 295 4.73 -5.25 -25.93
C ARG A 295 4.43 -6.30 -27.00
N THR A 296 3.68 -7.34 -26.62
CA THR A 296 3.34 -8.44 -27.53
C THR A 296 2.43 -7.96 -28.66
N ALA A 297 2.77 -8.29 -29.91
CA ALA A 297 1.95 -7.95 -31.08
C ALA A 297 0.55 -8.60 -30.97
N GLY A 298 -0.50 -7.86 -31.32
CA GLY A 298 -1.89 -8.31 -31.18
C GLY A 298 -2.48 -8.14 -29.78
N ASN A 299 -1.73 -7.56 -28.83
CA ASN A 299 -2.23 -7.18 -27.51
C ASN A 299 -2.37 -5.64 -27.37
N PRO A 300 -3.30 -4.99 -28.11
CA PRO A 300 -3.42 -3.54 -28.10
C PRO A 300 -3.99 -3.03 -26.78
N ILE A 301 -3.56 -1.83 -26.38
CA ILE A 301 -4.15 -1.13 -25.24
C ILE A 301 -5.41 -0.37 -25.68
N MET A 302 -6.43 -0.32 -24.81
CA MET A 302 -7.64 0.45 -25.08
C MET A 302 -7.43 1.92 -24.71
N VAL A 303 -7.71 2.81 -25.66
CA VAL A 303 -7.59 4.25 -25.50
C VAL A 303 -8.90 4.84 -24.98
N VAL A 304 -8.83 5.57 -23.87
CA VAL A 304 -9.95 6.34 -23.31
C VAL A 304 -9.71 7.83 -23.53
N CYS A 305 -10.61 8.46 -24.28
CA CYS A 305 -10.57 9.90 -24.57
C CYS A 305 -11.67 10.66 -23.83
N GLN A 306 -11.63 10.69 -22.49
CA GLN A 306 -12.71 11.21 -21.63
C GLN A 306 -13.24 12.60 -22.01
N LYS A 307 -12.39 13.46 -22.60
CA LYS A 307 -12.76 14.84 -22.99
C LYS A 307 -13.88 14.93 -24.01
N TYR A 308 -14.17 13.85 -24.76
CA TYR A 308 -15.35 13.82 -25.63
C TYR A 308 -16.64 14.18 -24.89
N LEU A 309 -16.72 13.78 -23.62
CA LEU A 309 -17.87 14.02 -22.75
C LEU A 309 -17.70 15.29 -21.91
N THR A 310 -16.50 15.50 -21.38
CA THR A 310 -16.27 16.52 -20.33
C THR A 310 -15.79 17.86 -20.86
N GLY A 311 -15.37 17.92 -22.13
CA GLY A 311 -14.50 18.99 -22.62
C GLY A 311 -13.16 19.00 -21.90
N HIS A 312 -12.39 20.07 -22.09
CA HIS A 312 -11.04 20.27 -21.57
C HIS A 312 -11.01 21.35 -20.47
N PRO A 313 -10.90 20.96 -19.19
CA PRO A 313 -10.91 21.89 -18.05
C PRO A 313 -9.51 22.38 -17.67
N LYS A 314 -8.64 22.58 -18.67
CA LYS A 314 -7.24 23.03 -18.50
C LYS A 314 -6.51 22.30 -17.35
N GLY A 315 -6.18 22.96 -16.25
CA GLY A 315 -5.43 22.43 -15.11
C GLY A 315 -6.08 21.22 -14.43
N ALA A 316 -7.42 21.08 -14.47
CA ALA A 316 -8.12 19.94 -13.88
C ALA A 316 -8.10 18.67 -14.76
N ALA A 317 -7.63 18.77 -16.02
CA ALA A 317 -7.84 17.73 -17.02
C ALA A 317 -7.28 16.37 -16.60
N ALA A 318 -6.04 16.35 -16.13
CA ALA A 318 -5.41 15.12 -15.66
C ALA A 318 -6.06 14.56 -14.39
N ALA A 319 -6.63 15.40 -13.52
CA ALA A 319 -7.32 14.92 -12.32
C ALA A 319 -8.61 14.18 -12.65
N TRP A 320 -9.37 14.63 -13.67
CA TRP A 320 -10.56 13.92 -14.14
C TRP A 320 -10.21 12.58 -14.80
N MET A 321 -9.12 12.56 -15.56
CA MET A 321 -8.58 11.35 -16.19
C MET A 321 -8.12 10.35 -15.14
N PHE A 322 -7.41 10.81 -14.10
CA PHE A 322 -6.99 9.99 -12.97
C PHE A 322 -8.21 9.35 -12.28
N ASN A 323 -9.24 10.15 -11.97
CA ASN A 323 -10.48 9.65 -11.38
C ASN A 323 -11.17 8.60 -12.28
N GLY A 324 -11.21 8.85 -13.59
CA GLY A 324 -11.75 7.92 -14.57
C GLY A 324 -10.98 6.60 -14.58
N LEU A 325 -9.64 6.63 -14.55
CA LEU A 325 -8.83 5.41 -14.50
C LEU A 325 -9.04 4.60 -13.21
N LEU A 326 -9.19 5.26 -12.06
CA LEU A 326 -9.55 4.57 -10.81
C LEU A 326 -10.90 3.84 -10.93
N GLN A 327 -11.89 4.49 -11.54
CA GLN A 327 -13.22 3.90 -11.79
C GLN A 327 -13.16 2.75 -12.79
N VAL A 328 -12.35 2.88 -13.84
CA VAL A 328 -12.11 1.81 -14.83
C VAL A 328 -11.49 0.59 -14.15
N MET A 329 -10.44 0.77 -13.34
CA MET A 329 -9.81 -0.33 -12.61
C MET A 329 -10.78 -1.01 -11.63
N GLN A 330 -11.61 -0.23 -10.93
CA GLN A 330 -12.56 -0.78 -9.96
C GLN A 330 -13.73 -1.55 -10.61
N SER A 331 -14.19 -1.11 -11.79
CA SER A 331 -15.38 -1.68 -12.46
C SER A 331 -15.05 -2.70 -13.55
N GLY A 332 -13.83 -2.67 -14.10
CA GLY A 332 -13.48 -3.40 -15.32
C GLY A 332 -14.17 -2.84 -16.58
N ILE A 333 -14.89 -1.72 -16.50
CA ILE A 333 -15.55 -1.09 -17.65
C ILE A 333 -14.60 -0.07 -18.26
N VAL A 334 -14.23 -0.27 -19.52
CA VAL A 334 -13.48 0.70 -20.31
C VAL A 334 -14.47 1.53 -21.13
N PRO A 335 -14.67 2.82 -20.83
CA PRO A 335 -15.63 3.65 -21.55
C PRO A 335 -15.13 3.97 -22.96
N GLY A 336 -16.01 3.81 -23.94
CA GLY A 336 -15.73 4.22 -25.32
C GLY A 336 -15.94 5.73 -25.52
N ASN A 337 -15.25 6.29 -26.51
CA ASN A 337 -15.53 7.63 -27.02
C ASN A 337 -16.75 7.58 -27.93
N ALA A 338 -17.94 7.92 -27.42
CA ALA A 338 -19.18 7.88 -28.21
C ALA A 338 -19.17 8.84 -29.41
N ASN A 339 -18.33 9.87 -29.38
CA ASN A 339 -18.13 10.80 -30.48
C ASN A 339 -17.03 10.33 -31.47
N ASN A 340 -16.43 9.15 -31.26
CA ASN A 340 -15.52 8.56 -32.24
C ASN A 340 -16.33 7.95 -33.41
N ASP A 341 -16.85 8.81 -34.28
CA ASP A 341 -17.63 8.47 -35.46
C ASP A 341 -16.78 7.75 -36.52
N ASN A 342 -15.58 8.27 -36.78
CA ASN A 342 -14.57 7.63 -37.60
C ASN A 342 -13.17 7.96 -37.08
N THR A 343 -12.43 6.93 -36.66
CA THR A 343 -11.03 7.09 -36.24
C THR A 343 -10.19 7.63 -37.39
N ALA A 344 -9.36 8.63 -37.12
CA ALA A 344 -8.52 9.25 -38.16
C ALA A 344 -7.62 8.21 -38.87
N PRO A 345 -7.58 8.18 -40.22
CA PRO A 345 -6.82 7.19 -40.99
C PRO A 345 -5.32 7.14 -40.61
N GLU A 346 -4.73 8.29 -40.30
CA GLU A 346 -3.33 8.41 -39.88
C GLU A 346 -2.99 7.71 -38.56
N LEU A 347 -4.00 7.39 -37.74
CA LEU A 347 -3.82 6.68 -36.47
C LEU A 347 -3.84 5.15 -36.64
N GLN A 348 -4.30 4.63 -37.79
CA GLN A 348 -4.39 3.18 -38.05
C GLN A 348 -3.04 2.47 -38.02
N LYS A 349 -1.95 3.19 -38.31
CA LYS A 349 -0.58 2.67 -38.23
C LYS A 349 -0.11 2.35 -36.81
N PHE A 350 -0.83 2.82 -35.79
CA PHE A 350 -0.51 2.55 -34.38
C PHE A 350 -1.26 1.31 -33.90
N ASP A 351 -0.90 0.15 -34.45
CA ASP A 351 -1.61 -1.13 -34.29
C ASP A 351 -1.65 -1.68 -32.84
N MET A 352 -0.79 -1.19 -31.95
CA MET A 352 -0.82 -1.46 -30.51
C MET A 352 -1.88 -0.64 -29.74
N LEU A 353 -2.68 0.19 -30.42
CA LEU A 353 -3.73 1.02 -29.84
C LEU A 353 -5.08 0.67 -30.46
N VAL A 354 -6.12 0.55 -29.63
CA VAL A 354 -7.51 0.48 -30.08
C VAL A 354 -8.31 1.67 -29.53
N TYR A 355 -9.13 2.28 -30.38
CA TYR A 355 -9.93 3.47 -30.08
C TYR A 355 -11.43 3.10 -29.99
N PRO A 356 -11.88 2.52 -28.86
CA PRO A 356 -13.27 2.09 -28.72
C PRO A 356 -14.23 3.27 -28.80
N ASN A 357 -15.31 3.13 -29.57
CA ASN A 357 -16.40 4.10 -29.63
C ASN A 357 -17.59 3.73 -28.72
N ARG A 358 -17.54 2.57 -28.08
CA ARG A 358 -18.55 2.06 -27.14
C ARG A 358 -17.85 1.45 -25.94
N SER A 359 -18.52 1.45 -24.79
CA SER A 359 -17.97 0.85 -23.58
C SER A 359 -17.75 -0.65 -23.74
N ILE A 360 -16.66 -1.15 -23.17
CA ILE A 360 -16.27 -2.57 -23.16
C ILE A 360 -16.14 -3.02 -21.71
N GLN A 361 -16.91 -4.04 -21.31
CA GLN A 361 -16.71 -4.72 -20.03
C GLN A 361 -15.58 -5.73 -20.19
N THR A 362 -14.53 -5.61 -19.37
CA THR A 362 -13.46 -6.60 -19.27
C THR A 362 -13.63 -7.45 -18.01
N ASP A 363 -12.77 -8.46 -17.86
CA ASP A 363 -12.60 -9.26 -16.66
C ASP A 363 -11.75 -8.58 -15.57
N GLY A 364 -11.26 -7.36 -15.83
CA GLY A 364 -10.45 -6.54 -14.93
C GLY A 364 -9.38 -5.76 -15.68
N ILE A 365 -8.84 -4.71 -15.04
CA ILE A 365 -7.70 -3.93 -15.56
C ILE A 365 -6.61 -3.94 -14.49
N LYS A 366 -5.46 -4.56 -14.79
CA LYS A 366 -4.34 -4.70 -13.84
C LYS A 366 -3.52 -3.43 -13.68
N ALA A 367 -3.26 -2.75 -14.79
CA ALA A 367 -2.56 -1.48 -14.82
C ALA A 367 -3.13 -0.57 -15.91
N ALA A 368 -3.03 0.74 -15.67
CA ALA A 368 -3.42 1.77 -16.62
C ALA A 368 -2.39 2.90 -16.64
N ILE A 369 -2.22 3.52 -17.79
CA ILE A 369 -1.37 4.71 -17.94
C ILE A 369 -2.21 5.91 -18.32
N MET A 370 -1.77 7.10 -17.94
CA MET A 370 -2.30 8.35 -18.48
C MET A 370 -1.17 9.29 -18.85
N LYS A 371 -1.41 10.11 -19.88
CA LYS A 371 -0.49 11.15 -20.31
C LYS A 371 -1.21 12.49 -20.35
N SER A 372 -0.51 13.57 -20.04
CA SER A 372 -1.04 14.92 -20.11
C SER A 372 -0.01 15.84 -20.74
N PHE A 373 -0.47 16.74 -21.61
CA PHE A 373 0.38 17.65 -22.37
C PHE A 373 -0.13 19.08 -22.21
N GLY A 374 0.61 19.90 -21.47
CA GLY A 374 0.36 21.32 -21.30
C GLY A 374 1.25 22.19 -22.18
N PHE A 375 0.78 23.41 -22.44
CA PHE A 375 1.58 24.44 -23.10
C PHE A 375 2.87 24.71 -22.31
N GLY A 376 3.94 25.08 -23.03
CA GLY A 376 5.24 25.29 -22.41
C GLY A 376 6.04 24.01 -22.21
N GLN A 377 5.76 22.98 -23.00
CA GLN A 377 6.40 21.66 -22.90
C GLN A 377 6.18 20.99 -21.54
N ALA A 378 4.99 21.15 -20.96
CA ALA A 378 4.62 20.48 -19.72
C ALA A 378 4.06 19.08 -20.02
N GLY A 379 4.94 18.11 -20.24
CA GLY A 379 4.55 16.71 -20.44
C GLY A 379 4.56 15.93 -19.12
N ALA A 380 3.54 15.09 -18.89
CA ALA A 380 3.50 14.23 -17.72
C ALA A 380 2.92 12.85 -18.05
N GLU A 381 3.43 11.80 -17.39
CA GLU A 381 2.92 10.43 -17.46
C GLU A 381 2.75 9.86 -16.06
N VAL A 382 1.63 9.16 -15.84
CA VAL A 382 1.32 8.47 -14.58
C VAL A 382 0.92 7.03 -14.88
N LEU A 383 1.54 6.09 -14.17
CA LEU A 383 1.15 4.68 -14.12
C LEU A 383 0.32 4.42 -12.87
N LEU A 384 -0.82 3.77 -13.04
CA LEU A 384 -1.67 3.27 -11.97
C LEU A 384 -1.71 1.75 -11.99
N ILE A 385 -1.59 1.15 -10.81
CA ILE A 385 -1.69 -0.29 -10.58
C ILE A 385 -2.98 -0.57 -9.79
N HIS A 386 -3.67 -1.65 -10.14
CA HIS A 386 -4.87 -2.08 -9.47
C HIS A 386 -4.61 -2.33 -7.97
N PRO A 387 -5.47 -1.86 -7.04
CA PRO A 387 -5.19 -1.92 -5.60
C PRO A 387 -5.07 -3.34 -5.05
N ASN A 388 -5.66 -4.35 -5.69
CA ASN A 388 -5.53 -5.75 -5.29
C ASN A 388 -4.08 -6.24 -5.24
N TYR A 389 -3.15 -5.68 -6.03
CA TYR A 389 -1.74 -6.06 -5.95
C TYR A 389 -1.11 -5.67 -4.61
N LEU A 390 -1.50 -4.53 -4.04
CA LEU A 390 -1.10 -4.14 -2.69
C LEU A 390 -1.76 -5.04 -1.63
N LEU A 391 -3.06 -5.30 -1.78
CA LEU A 391 -3.80 -6.12 -0.81
C LEU A 391 -3.31 -7.57 -0.79
N ALA A 392 -2.91 -8.12 -1.93
CA ALA A 392 -2.34 -9.45 -2.06
C ALA A 392 -0.94 -9.59 -1.43
N ALA A 393 -0.27 -8.47 -1.12
CA ALA A 393 1.02 -8.48 -0.41
C ALA A 393 0.86 -8.61 1.11
N LEU A 394 -0.37 -8.53 1.63
CA LEU A 394 -0.67 -8.66 3.06
C LEU A 394 -0.86 -10.12 3.44
N ASN A 395 -0.53 -10.47 4.69
CA ASN A 395 -0.98 -11.73 5.26
C ASN A 395 -2.45 -11.66 5.66
N ASP A 396 -3.07 -12.82 5.90
CA ASP A 396 -4.51 -12.94 6.20
C ASP A 396 -4.92 -12.06 7.40
N THR A 397 -4.12 -12.04 8.46
CA THR A 397 -4.39 -11.21 9.66
C THR A 397 -4.40 -9.72 9.34
N GLN A 398 -3.42 -9.25 8.55
CA GLN A 398 -3.32 -7.86 8.13
C GLN A 398 -4.48 -7.47 7.22
N PHE A 399 -4.83 -8.35 6.27
CA PHE A 399 -5.93 -8.15 5.35
C PHE A 399 -7.28 -8.07 6.10
N GLU A 400 -7.57 -9.02 6.99
CA GLU A 400 -8.80 -9.02 7.79
C GLU A 400 -8.93 -7.79 8.70
N LYS A 401 -7.81 -7.37 9.32
CA LYS A 401 -7.76 -6.14 10.12
C LYS A 401 -8.10 -4.91 9.26
N TYR A 402 -7.56 -4.83 8.04
CA TYR A 402 -7.87 -3.76 7.09
C TYR A 402 -9.34 -3.79 6.68
N VAL A 403 -9.86 -4.94 6.25
CA VAL A 403 -11.25 -5.13 5.80
C VAL A 403 -12.24 -4.74 6.90
N THR A 404 -11.99 -5.16 8.13
CA THR A 404 -12.82 -4.82 9.30
C THR A 404 -12.89 -3.30 9.50
N LYS A 405 -11.74 -2.61 9.52
CA LYS A 405 -11.68 -1.15 9.69
C LYS A 405 -12.33 -0.41 8.52
N ARG A 406 -12.04 -0.83 7.29
CA ARG A 406 -12.60 -0.22 6.07
C ARG A 406 -14.11 -0.38 6.00
N SER A 407 -14.64 -1.54 6.37
CA SER A 407 -16.10 -1.79 6.38
C SER A 407 -16.80 -0.92 7.41
N LYS A 408 -16.25 -0.77 8.62
CA LYS A 408 -16.77 0.17 9.63
C LYS A 408 -16.77 1.60 9.11
N ARG A 409 -15.69 2.04 8.45
CA ARG A 409 -15.60 3.37 7.83
C ARG A 409 -16.64 3.57 6.73
N ALA A 410 -16.86 2.58 5.88
CA ALA A 410 -17.86 2.64 4.81
C ALA A 410 -19.28 2.82 5.36
N GLY A 411 -19.63 2.14 6.46
CA GLY A 411 -20.90 2.34 7.16
C GLY A 411 -21.08 3.77 7.68
N GLY A 412 -20.02 4.34 8.30
CA GLY A 412 -20.03 5.73 8.76
C GLY A 412 -20.14 6.75 7.62
N LEU A 413 -19.48 6.50 6.48
CA LEU A 413 -19.62 7.32 5.28
C LEU A 413 -21.05 7.28 4.74
N HIS A 414 -21.66 6.10 4.65
CA HIS A 414 -23.03 5.95 4.19
C HIS A 414 -23.99 6.75 5.07
N GLN A 415 -23.88 6.63 6.40
CA GLN A 415 -24.68 7.42 7.33
C GLN A 415 -24.46 8.92 7.17
N TYR A 416 -23.22 9.37 7.03
CA TYR A 416 -22.91 10.79 6.79
C TYR A 416 -23.58 11.31 5.52
N MET A 417 -23.50 10.55 4.42
CA MET A 417 -24.11 10.93 3.14
C MET A 417 -25.64 10.97 3.22
N GLN A 418 -26.28 10.03 3.92
CA GLN A 418 -27.73 10.07 4.16
C GLN A 418 -28.14 11.28 5.00
N ASP A 419 -27.36 11.63 6.02
CA ASP A 419 -27.60 12.85 6.79
C ASP A 419 -27.45 14.12 5.92
N VAL A 420 -26.54 14.13 4.94
CA VAL A 420 -26.41 15.24 4.00
C VAL A 420 -27.62 15.32 3.07
N LEU A 421 -28.04 14.20 2.49
CA LEU A 421 -29.20 14.16 1.58
C LEU A 421 -30.50 14.53 2.27
N SER A 422 -30.66 14.18 3.54
CA SER A 422 -31.82 14.54 4.36
C SER A 422 -31.77 15.98 4.90
N GLY A 423 -30.70 16.74 4.62
CA GLY A 423 -30.53 18.12 5.09
C GLY A 423 -30.16 18.23 6.58
N LYS A 424 -29.91 17.09 7.25
CA LYS A 424 -29.48 17.06 8.66
C LYS A 424 -28.05 17.59 8.84
N ASN A 425 -27.21 17.41 7.83
CA ASN A 425 -25.83 17.91 7.80
C ASN A 425 -25.54 18.65 6.49
N THR A 426 -24.65 19.63 6.51
CA THR A 426 -24.06 20.17 5.28
C THR A 426 -22.98 19.21 4.74
N PHE A 427 -22.80 19.16 3.42
CA PHE A 427 -21.76 18.34 2.80
C PHE A 427 -20.36 18.81 3.22
N VAL A 428 -20.11 20.11 3.15
CA VAL A 428 -18.91 20.78 3.64
C VAL A 428 -19.19 21.36 5.02
N ARG A 429 -18.34 21.04 5.99
CA ARG A 429 -18.38 21.61 7.34
C ARG A 429 -17.12 22.41 7.59
N VAL A 430 -17.25 23.73 7.51
CA VAL A 430 -16.17 24.66 7.83
C VAL A 430 -15.83 24.55 9.31
N LYS A 431 -14.54 24.52 9.64
CA LYS A 431 -14.05 24.53 11.02
C LYS A 431 -13.86 25.97 11.49
N GLU A 432 -14.32 26.24 12.70
CA GLU A 432 -14.18 27.56 13.34
C GLU A 432 -12.80 27.74 14.00
N HIS A 433 -12.18 26.64 14.44
CA HIS A 433 -10.94 26.68 15.22
C HIS A 433 -9.98 25.54 14.79
N ALA A 434 -8.68 25.80 14.97
CA ALA A 434 -7.64 24.79 14.85
C ALA A 434 -7.81 23.69 15.92
N PRO A 435 -7.23 22.49 15.74
CA PRO A 435 -7.34 21.40 16.73
C PRO A 435 -6.50 21.65 18.00
N TYR A 436 -5.80 22.77 18.12
CA TYR A 436 -4.98 23.17 19.27
C TYR A 436 -5.32 24.60 19.69
N THR A 437 -5.12 24.92 20.97
CA THR A 437 -5.24 26.30 21.47
C THR A 437 -4.01 27.11 21.09
N SER A 438 -4.12 28.44 21.12
CA SER A 438 -3.00 29.35 20.82
C SER A 438 -1.80 29.14 21.76
N GLU A 439 -2.05 28.81 23.03
CA GLU A 439 -0.98 28.53 24.01
C GLU A 439 -0.26 27.20 23.71
N ASN A 440 -0.96 26.25 23.10
CA ASN A 440 -0.45 24.90 22.83
C ASN A 440 0.10 24.75 21.40
N GLU A 441 -0.16 25.70 20.52
CA GLU A 441 0.18 25.66 19.08
C GLU A 441 1.66 25.32 18.83
N MET A 442 2.59 26.07 19.43
CA MET A 442 4.02 25.83 19.24
C MET A 442 4.48 24.48 19.79
N ASN A 443 3.89 24.05 20.91
CA ASN A 443 4.24 22.75 21.49
C ASN A 443 3.79 21.60 20.59
N VAL A 444 2.64 21.75 19.91
CA VAL A 444 2.18 20.77 18.90
C VAL A 444 3.10 20.77 17.68
N TYR A 445 3.49 21.94 17.15
CA TYR A 445 4.34 22.01 15.97
C TYR A 445 5.73 21.42 16.20
N LEU A 446 6.31 21.63 17.39
CA LEU A 446 7.66 21.19 17.70
C LEU A 446 7.73 19.73 18.17
N ASN A 447 6.59 19.08 18.42
CA ASN A 447 6.53 17.69 18.86
C ASN A 447 6.04 16.75 17.72
N PRO A 448 6.93 16.03 17.02
CA PRO A 448 6.54 15.15 15.91
C PRO A 448 5.70 13.93 16.36
N LEU A 449 5.64 13.65 17.66
CA LEU A 449 4.88 12.56 18.26
C LEU A 449 3.51 13.01 18.80
N ALA A 450 3.21 14.33 18.81
CA ALA A 450 1.91 14.83 19.24
C ALA A 450 0.79 14.30 18.33
N ARG A 451 -0.28 13.77 18.92
CA ARG A 451 -1.47 13.29 18.20
C ARG A 451 -2.72 13.85 18.87
N ALA A 452 -3.70 14.22 18.05
CA ALA A 452 -5.02 14.63 18.54
C ALA A 452 -5.81 13.41 19.05
N SER A 453 -6.70 13.65 20.01
CA SER A 453 -7.64 12.66 20.53
C SER A 453 -9.08 13.14 20.33
N TYR A 454 -10.03 12.22 20.22
CA TYR A 454 -11.43 12.60 20.01
C TYR A 454 -12.05 13.11 21.31
N ASN A 455 -12.48 14.37 21.30
CA ASN A 455 -13.21 14.99 22.38
C ASN A 455 -14.72 14.74 22.18
N ALA A 456 -15.28 13.83 22.97
CA ALA A 456 -16.70 13.47 22.87
C ALA A 456 -17.67 14.62 23.24
N LYS A 457 -17.23 15.59 24.05
CA LYS A 457 -18.07 16.74 24.45
C LYS A 457 -18.22 17.73 23.30
N GLU A 458 -17.10 18.08 22.69
CA GLU A 458 -17.04 19.00 21.55
C GLU A 458 -17.33 18.30 20.21
N LYS A 459 -17.40 16.97 20.22
CA LYS A 459 -17.60 16.10 19.05
C LYS A 459 -16.56 16.34 17.95
N THR A 460 -15.34 16.73 18.33
CA THR A 460 -14.23 17.05 17.42
C THR A 460 -12.91 16.47 17.93
N TRP A 461 -11.86 16.52 17.10
CA TRP A 461 -10.52 16.07 17.47
C TRP A 461 -9.68 17.24 17.94
N THR A 462 -9.08 17.13 19.13
CA THR A 462 -8.25 18.19 19.73
C THR A 462 -6.95 17.63 20.30
N PHE A 463 -5.92 18.48 20.35
CA PHE A 463 -4.70 18.21 21.09
C PHE A 463 -4.90 18.57 22.57
N GLY A 464 -4.53 17.64 23.46
CA GLY A 464 -4.36 17.95 24.88
C GLY A 464 -3.10 18.78 25.12
N ASP A 465 -2.83 19.12 26.38
CA ASP A 465 -1.60 19.82 26.75
C ASP A 465 -0.36 18.97 26.43
N VAL A 466 0.45 19.44 25.47
CA VAL A 466 1.71 18.80 25.06
C VAL A 466 2.94 19.51 25.62
N SER A 467 2.76 20.49 26.53
CA SER A 467 3.79 21.42 27.01
C SER A 467 4.63 20.93 28.20
N SER A 468 4.46 19.70 28.69
CA SER A 468 5.18 19.24 29.89
C SER A 468 5.54 17.77 29.87
N ALA A 469 6.54 17.39 30.69
CA ALA A 469 7.04 16.03 30.91
C ALA A 469 5.98 14.95 31.24
N LYS A 470 4.70 15.32 31.44
CA LYS A 470 3.56 14.39 31.45
C LYS A 470 3.27 13.77 30.08
N ALA A 471 3.55 14.49 28.98
CA ALA A 471 3.43 14.01 27.62
C ALA A 471 4.49 12.96 27.26
N ALA A 472 5.66 12.96 27.92
CA ALA A 472 6.69 11.94 27.70
C ALA A 472 6.19 10.53 28.04
N LYS A 473 5.33 10.39 29.05
CA LYS A 473 4.74 9.11 29.47
C LYS A 473 3.62 8.62 28.53
N GLN A 474 2.82 9.53 27.97
CA GLN A 474 1.83 9.20 26.94
C GLN A 474 2.47 9.02 25.55
N ALA A 475 3.60 9.67 25.26
CA ALA A 475 4.35 9.53 24.01
C ALA A 475 5.15 8.22 23.98
N THR A 476 5.70 7.73 25.09
CA THR A 476 6.28 6.38 25.17
C THR A 476 5.25 5.28 24.90
N ASP A 477 4.00 5.48 25.33
CA ASP A 477 2.88 4.56 25.06
C ASP A 477 2.32 4.71 23.63
N ALA A 478 2.60 5.81 22.93
CA ALA A 478 2.18 6.05 21.54
C ALA A 478 3.28 5.73 20.51
N VAL A 479 4.56 5.87 20.86
CA VAL A 479 5.73 5.50 20.04
C VAL A 479 5.86 3.99 19.93
N THR A 480 5.53 3.25 20.99
CA THR A 480 5.41 1.79 20.96
C THR A 480 4.30 1.29 20.01
N VAL A 481 3.36 2.17 19.62
CA VAL A 481 2.22 1.86 18.74
C VAL A 481 2.43 2.39 17.31
N ALA A 482 3.44 3.22 17.05
CA ALA A 482 3.63 3.93 15.77
C ALA A 482 4.93 3.60 14.99
N ALA A 483 5.87 2.86 15.57
CA ALA A 483 6.72 2.00 14.74
C ALA A 483 5.80 0.97 14.07
N PRO A 484 6.07 0.48 12.84
CA PRO A 484 5.50 -0.79 12.46
C PRO A 484 6.12 -1.80 13.41
N THR A 485 5.48 -2.00 14.55
CA THR A 485 5.72 -3.16 15.36
C THR A 485 5.50 -4.31 14.36
N PRO A 486 6.49 -5.19 14.11
CA PRO A 486 6.10 -6.55 13.74
C PRO A 486 5.06 -6.98 14.78
N PRO A 487 4.01 -7.73 14.39
CA PRO A 487 2.90 -8.06 15.28
C PRO A 487 3.48 -8.33 16.67
N SER A 488 3.07 -7.55 17.67
CA SER A 488 3.57 -7.70 19.03
C SER A 488 2.99 -8.99 19.58
N VAL A 489 3.56 -10.11 19.16
CA VAL A 489 3.73 -11.27 20.00
C VAL A 489 4.61 -10.80 21.17
N ASP A 490 4.41 -11.35 22.36
CA ASP A 490 5.35 -11.27 23.50
C ASP A 490 5.02 -10.37 24.70
N GLN A 491 3.75 -10.24 25.10
CA GLN A 491 3.50 -9.95 26.52
C GLN A 491 2.72 -11.03 27.27
N LEU A 492 1.85 -11.79 26.61
CA LEU A 492 1.23 -12.95 27.25
C LEU A 492 2.16 -14.17 27.29
N PRO A 493 2.83 -14.57 26.19
CA PRO A 493 3.74 -15.71 26.20
C PRO A 493 4.95 -15.41 27.07
N LYS A 494 5.53 -14.21 27.00
CA LYS A 494 6.72 -13.82 27.76
C LYS A 494 6.49 -13.74 29.27
N LYS A 495 5.36 -13.19 29.73
CA LYS A 495 5.01 -13.25 31.17
C LYS A 495 4.69 -14.66 31.63
N LEU A 496 4.09 -15.50 30.77
CA LEU A 496 3.86 -16.91 31.09
C LEU A 496 5.17 -17.70 31.10
N LEU A 497 6.10 -17.44 30.16
CA LEU A 497 7.43 -18.04 30.09
C LEU A 497 8.31 -17.58 31.24
N GLU A 498 8.27 -16.30 31.62
CA GLU A 498 8.96 -15.75 32.78
C GLU A 498 8.34 -16.26 34.09
N SER A 499 7.01 -16.39 34.17
CA SER A 499 6.35 -16.99 35.33
C SER A 499 6.58 -18.50 35.42
N SER A 500 6.69 -19.21 34.29
CA SER A 500 6.96 -20.64 34.25
C SER A 500 8.44 -20.92 34.48
N LEU A 501 9.37 -20.12 33.93
CA LEU A 501 10.80 -20.16 34.25
C LEU A 501 11.07 -19.74 35.69
N ALA A 502 10.31 -18.78 36.25
CA ALA A 502 10.43 -18.39 37.65
C ALA A 502 9.82 -19.44 38.60
N GLN A 503 8.68 -20.05 38.27
CA GLN A 503 8.12 -21.16 39.05
C GLN A 503 8.97 -22.43 38.93
N SER A 504 9.51 -22.72 37.76
CA SER A 504 10.38 -23.89 37.52
C SER A 504 11.77 -23.68 38.11
N GLY A 505 12.31 -22.46 38.04
CA GLY A 505 13.61 -22.09 38.58
C GLY A 505 13.62 -21.95 40.11
N ALA A 506 12.49 -21.59 40.73
CA ALA A 506 12.38 -21.47 42.19
C ALA A 506 12.19 -22.82 42.91
N GLN A 507 11.96 -23.93 42.18
CA GLN A 507 11.63 -25.22 42.80
C GLN A 507 12.55 -26.40 42.44
N LEU A 508 13.56 -26.23 41.57
CA LEU A 508 14.36 -27.34 41.07
C LEU A 508 15.87 -27.15 41.31
N ILE A 509 16.31 -27.55 42.50
CA ILE A 509 17.57 -28.29 42.62
C ILE A 509 17.25 -29.69 42.06
N LEU A 510 17.45 -29.91 40.75
CA LEU A 510 17.23 -31.22 40.13
C LEU A 510 18.15 -32.25 40.80
N SER A 511 17.57 -33.15 41.60
CA SER A 511 18.24 -34.36 42.08
C SER A 511 18.40 -35.38 40.95
N SER A 512 19.38 -36.27 41.05
CA SER A 512 19.55 -37.39 40.10
C SER A 512 18.24 -38.18 39.93
N GLY A 513 17.72 -38.27 38.71
CA GLY A 513 16.51 -39.05 38.36
C GLY A 513 15.29 -38.25 37.92
N GLN A 514 15.33 -36.91 37.92
CA GLN A 514 14.22 -36.07 37.42
C GLN A 514 14.57 -35.39 36.09
N GLY A 515 13.57 -35.17 35.22
CA GLY A 515 13.77 -34.55 33.92
C GLY A 515 12.67 -33.54 33.57
N LEU A 516 13.08 -32.38 33.02
CA LEU A 516 12.17 -31.31 32.59
C LEU A 516 12.25 -31.13 31.07
N GLY A 517 11.11 -31.06 30.40
CA GLY A 517 11.00 -30.74 28.97
C GLY A 517 10.08 -29.55 28.74
N ILE A 518 10.52 -28.61 27.91
CA ILE A 518 9.73 -27.45 27.47
C ILE A 518 9.74 -27.43 25.95
N ASP A 519 8.57 -27.21 25.38
CA ASP A 519 8.39 -27.12 23.93
C ASP A 519 7.40 -26.02 23.54
N VAL A 520 7.62 -25.42 22.37
CA VAL A 520 6.84 -24.30 21.84
C VAL A 520 6.57 -24.53 20.36
N GLU A 521 5.30 -24.48 19.98
CA GLU A 521 4.84 -24.78 18.63
C GLU A 521 3.98 -23.66 18.06
N PRO A 522 4.26 -23.15 16.85
CA PRO A 522 3.38 -22.20 16.19
C PRO A 522 2.02 -22.84 15.86
N VAL A 523 0.93 -22.12 16.16
CA VAL A 523 -0.42 -22.55 15.77
C VAL A 523 -0.55 -22.64 14.24
N ALA A 524 0.18 -21.79 13.51
CA ALA A 524 0.24 -21.79 12.05
C ALA A 524 0.70 -23.13 11.45
N THR A 525 1.50 -23.93 12.18
CA THR A 525 1.94 -25.27 11.77
C THR A 525 0.76 -26.20 11.46
N PHE A 526 -0.37 -25.98 12.14
CA PHE A 526 -1.59 -26.78 12.03
C PHE A 526 -2.78 -26.02 11.42
N ALA A 527 -2.57 -24.83 10.84
CA ALA A 527 -3.64 -24.04 10.23
C ALA A 527 -4.31 -24.77 9.05
N ASP A 528 -3.55 -25.55 8.31
CA ASP A 528 -3.95 -26.39 7.17
C ASP A 528 -4.08 -27.88 7.56
N TYR A 529 -4.41 -28.21 8.81
CA TYR A 529 -4.49 -29.62 9.26
C TYR A 529 -5.40 -30.49 8.39
N ALA A 530 -6.44 -29.91 7.76
CA ALA A 530 -7.33 -30.58 6.83
C ALA A 530 -6.60 -31.20 5.62
N THR A 531 -5.51 -30.60 5.15
CA THR A 531 -4.70 -31.13 4.03
C THR A 531 -3.54 -32.04 4.49
N LYS A 532 -3.25 -32.05 5.80
CA LYS A 532 -2.14 -32.81 6.44
C LYS A 532 -2.58 -34.13 7.08
N GLN A 533 -3.62 -34.79 6.57
CA GLN A 533 -4.22 -35.97 7.20
C GLN A 533 -3.24 -37.12 7.44
N VAL A 534 -2.26 -37.33 6.56
CA VAL A 534 -1.21 -38.34 6.74
C VAL A 534 -0.37 -38.06 7.98
N PHE A 535 0.02 -36.80 8.21
CA PHE A 535 0.77 -36.40 9.40
C PHE A 535 -0.07 -36.57 10.67
N ILE A 536 -1.34 -36.14 10.62
CA ILE A 536 -2.26 -36.22 11.76
C ILE A 536 -2.49 -37.68 12.18
N GLN A 537 -2.80 -38.57 11.23
CA GLN A 537 -3.04 -39.98 11.50
C GLN A 537 -1.79 -40.74 11.95
N ARG A 538 -0.59 -40.28 11.57
CA ARG A 538 0.67 -40.88 12.02
C ARG A 538 1.06 -40.49 13.44
N ASN A 539 0.61 -39.34 13.93
CA ASN A 539 1.15 -38.73 15.15
C ASN A 539 0.12 -38.56 16.28
N PHE A 540 -1.18 -38.61 15.99
CA PHE A 540 -2.24 -38.41 16.97
C PHE A 540 -3.16 -39.63 17.03
N THR A 541 -3.60 -39.99 18.23
CA THR A 541 -4.60 -41.05 18.43
C THR A 541 -5.98 -40.59 17.94
N ALA A 542 -6.89 -41.53 17.67
CA ALA A 542 -8.26 -41.19 17.29
C ALA A 542 -8.97 -40.32 18.35
N ALA A 543 -8.65 -40.51 19.63
CA ALA A 543 -9.20 -39.70 20.72
C ALA A 543 -8.64 -38.27 20.71
N GLU A 544 -7.34 -38.09 20.43
CA GLU A 544 -6.72 -36.78 20.29
C GLU A 544 -7.31 -36.01 19.10
N ILE A 545 -7.48 -36.68 17.96
CA ILE A 545 -8.07 -36.10 16.75
C ILE A 545 -9.50 -35.62 17.03
N ALA A 546 -10.35 -36.49 17.57
CA ALA A 546 -11.73 -36.14 17.91
C ALA A 546 -11.80 -34.96 18.89
N TYR A 547 -10.89 -34.91 19.87
CA TYR A 547 -10.80 -33.79 20.80
C TYR A 547 -10.44 -32.49 20.07
N CYS A 548 -9.38 -32.50 19.25
CA CYS A 548 -8.90 -31.30 18.56
C CYS A 548 -9.94 -30.77 17.57
N GLU A 549 -10.59 -31.64 16.80
CA GLU A 549 -11.62 -31.25 15.83
C GLU A 549 -12.89 -30.70 16.47
N SER A 550 -13.23 -31.17 17.69
CA SER A 550 -14.39 -30.67 18.44
C SER A 550 -14.14 -29.32 19.15
N SER A 551 -12.91 -28.80 19.14
CA SER A 551 -12.55 -27.59 19.87
C SER A 551 -12.87 -26.32 19.06
N ALA A 552 -13.02 -25.18 19.75
CA ALA A 552 -13.25 -23.89 19.11
C ALA A 552 -12.06 -23.41 18.23
N GLY A 553 -10.89 -24.03 18.36
CA GLY A 553 -9.70 -23.72 17.60
C GLY A 553 -8.89 -24.98 17.35
N ALA A 554 -9.30 -25.76 16.34
CA ALA A 554 -8.70 -27.07 16.03
C ALA A 554 -7.19 -26.99 15.81
N ALA A 555 -6.72 -26.02 15.00
CA ALA A 555 -5.29 -25.79 14.78
C ALA A 555 -4.52 -25.51 16.09
N SER A 556 -5.09 -24.69 16.98
CA SER A 556 -4.50 -24.37 18.28
C SER A 556 -4.46 -25.58 19.21
N SER A 557 -5.49 -26.44 19.16
CA SER A 557 -5.54 -27.68 19.93
C SER A 557 -4.54 -28.71 19.43
N PHE A 558 -4.39 -28.87 18.11
CA PHE A 558 -3.35 -29.73 17.53
C PHE A 558 -1.95 -29.25 17.89
N ALA A 559 -1.66 -27.95 17.77
CA ALA A 559 -0.39 -27.37 18.16
C ALA A 559 -0.08 -27.60 19.65
N GLY A 560 -1.08 -27.43 20.53
CA GLY A 560 -0.92 -27.70 21.97
C GLY A 560 -0.60 -29.15 22.30
N ARG A 561 -1.25 -30.10 21.62
CA ARG A 561 -0.96 -31.53 21.81
C ARG A 561 0.38 -31.94 21.20
N TRP A 562 0.77 -31.34 20.08
CA TRP A 562 2.07 -31.57 19.47
C TRP A 562 3.21 -31.10 20.38
N ALA A 563 3.13 -29.86 20.88
CA ALA A 563 4.10 -29.32 21.84
C ALA A 563 4.19 -30.21 23.10
N ALA A 564 3.05 -30.73 23.57
CA ALA A 564 3.03 -31.63 24.71
C ALA A 564 3.77 -32.95 24.47
N LYS A 565 3.64 -33.55 23.28
CA LYS A 565 4.38 -34.78 22.92
C LYS A 565 5.89 -34.53 22.92
N GLU A 566 6.33 -33.44 22.29
CA GLU A 566 7.74 -33.04 22.25
C GLU A 566 8.29 -32.71 23.64
N ALA A 567 7.52 -32.01 24.49
CA ALA A 567 7.89 -31.73 25.86
C ALA A 567 8.09 -33.02 26.68
N VAL A 568 7.23 -34.03 26.51
CA VAL A 568 7.36 -35.33 27.18
C VAL A 568 8.64 -36.05 26.73
N ILE A 569 8.95 -36.03 25.43
CA ILE A 569 10.19 -36.63 24.90
C ILE A 569 11.41 -35.97 25.54
N LYS A 570 11.46 -34.64 25.53
CA LYS A 570 12.55 -33.87 26.14
C LYS A 570 12.70 -34.17 27.62
N ALA A 571 11.60 -34.30 28.36
CA ALA A 571 11.63 -34.59 29.79
C ALA A 571 12.23 -35.98 30.07
N ILE A 572 11.82 -37.02 29.33
CA ILE A 572 12.35 -38.38 29.50
C ILE A 572 13.82 -38.45 29.09
N CYS A 573 14.21 -37.86 27.96
CA CYS A 573 15.61 -37.81 27.53
C CYS A 573 16.51 -37.03 28.50
N ASN A 574 15.99 -35.98 29.14
CA ASN A 574 16.73 -35.23 30.14
C ASN A 574 16.92 -36.03 31.45
N ALA A 575 15.96 -36.89 31.82
CA ALA A 575 16.11 -37.79 32.96
C ALA A 575 17.06 -38.97 32.65
N ASN A 576 17.05 -39.47 31.41
CA ASN A 576 17.91 -40.54 30.94
C ASN A 576 18.36 -40.28 29.48
N PRO A 577 19.57 -39.74 29.27
CA PRO A 577 20.09 -39.46 27.93
C PRO A 577 20.23 -40.68 27.01
N GLY A 578 20.20 -41.91 27.57
CA GLY A 578 20.21 -43.16 26.81
C GLY A 578 18.82 -43.66 26.38
N ALA A 579 17.75 -42.97 26.79
CA ALA A 579 16.40 -43.37 26.44
C ALA A 579 16.14 -43.24 24.94
N THR A 580 15.75 -44.34 24.29
CA THR A 580 15.44 -44.36 22.85
C THR A 580 13.94 -44.35 22.66
N LEU A 581 13.33 -43.17 22.49
CA LEU A 581 11.88 -43.02 22.35
C LEU A 581 11.41 -43.13 20.90
N THR A 582 12.25 -42.73 19.94
CA THR A 582 11.91 -42.69 18.51
C THR A 582 12.88 -43.56 17.69
N GLN A 583 12.53 -43.87 16.44
CA GLN A 583 13.39 -44.59 15.48
C GLN A 583 14.11 -43.62 14.51
N GLY A 584 14.32 -42.37 14.92
CA GLY A 584 14.83 -41.29 14.08
C GLY A 584 13.92 -40.06 14.13
N ALA A 585 14.32 -38.99 13.44
CA ALA A 585 13.62 -37.69 13.46
C ALA A 585 12.19 -37.76 12.88
N ASP A 586 11.92 -38.69 11.95
CA ASP A 586 10.62 -38.84 11.26
C ASP A 586 9.72 -39.95 11.84
N ALA A 587 10.11 -40.51 13.00
CA ALA A 587 9.32 -41.57 13.62
C ALA A 587 8.00 -41.01 14.21
N PRO A 588 6.89 -41.75 14.11
CA PRO A 588 5.60 -41.30 14.61
C PRO A 588 5.59 -41.12 16.14
N LEU A 589 4.98 -40.04 16.62
CA LEU A 589 4.83 -39.75 18.06
C LEU A 589 3.49 -40.25 18.64
N ILE A 590 2.86 -41.22 17.99
CA ILE A 590 1.56 -41.76 18.40
C ILE A 590 1.61 -42.52 19.73
N ASP A 591 2.79 -43.03 20.12
CA ASP A 591 3.03 -43.75 21.39
C ASP A 591 2.92 -42.85 22.63
N ILE A 592 2.83 -41.53 22.45
CA ILE A 592 2.63 -40.54 23.51
C ILE A 592 1.26 -39.92 23.31
N GLU A 593 0.24 -40.44 23.98
CA GLU A 593 -1.11 -39.90 23.91
C GLU A 593 -1.30 -38.80 24.97
N VAL A 594 -1.74 -37.63 24.52
CA VAL A 594 -2.13 -36.54 25.41
C VAL A 594 -3.64 -36.56 25.58
N GLY A 595 -4.11 -36.87 26.78
CA GLY A 595 -5.53 -36.91 27.13
C GLY A 595 -6.01 -35.65 27.85
N LYS A 596 -7.24 -35.71 28.38
CA LYS A 596 -7.82 -34.70 29.26
C LYS A 596 -8.56 -35.40 30.40
N ALA A 597 -8.16 -35.14 31.64
CA ALA A 597 -8.86 -35.64 32.81
C ALA A 597 -10.22 -34.95 33.01
N THR A 598 -11.09 -35.54 33.83
CA THR A 598 -12.40 -34.94 34.21
C THR A 598 -12.25 -33.57 34.86
N SER A 599 -11.13 -33.30 35.54
CA SER A 599 -10.79 -32.00 36.13
C SER A 599 -10.40 -30.92 35.10
N GLY A 600 -10.23 -31.31 33.83
CA GLY A 600 -9.74 -30.45 32.76
C GLY A 600 -8.22 -30.41 32.62
N ALA A 601 -7.45 -31.01 33.54
CA ALA A 601 -6.00 -31.10 33.44
C ALA A 601 -5.57 -32.07 32.31
N PRO A 602 -4.47 -31.77 31.59
CA PRO A 602 -3.94 -32.68 30.58
C PRO A 602 -3.34 -33.93 31.24
N THR A 603 -3.49 -35.08 30.58
CA THR A 603 -2.92 -36.36 31.02
C THR A 603 -2.00 -36.91 29.94
N VAL A 604 -1.03 -37.74 30.33
CA VAL A 604 -0.15 -38.43 29.38
C VAL A 604 -0.33 -39.93 29.57
N THR A 605 -0.61 -40.63 28.48
CA THR A 605 -0.63 -42.09 28.42
C THR A 605 0.48 -42.52 27.47
N LEU A 606 1.39 -43.36 27.96
CA LEU A 606 2.48 -43.88 27.15
C LEU A 606 2.16 -45.31 26.72
N THR A 607 2.39 -45.61 25.44
CA THR A 607 2.34 -46.96 24.87
C THR A 607 3.63 -47.28 24.14
N GLY A 608 3.75 -48.53 23.68
CA GLY A 608 4.84 -48.96 22.81
C GLY A 608 6.23 -48.60 23.35
N ARG A 609 7.05 -47.99 22.49
CA ARG A 609 8.44 -47.69 22.82
C ARG A 609 8.57 -46.54 23.82
N ALA A 610 7.65 -45.59 23.81
CA ALA A 610 7.64 -44.49 24.78
C ALA A 610 7.45 -45.02 26.21
N LEU A 611 6.59 -46.04 26.40
CA LEU A 611 6.40 -46.70 27.68
C LEU A 611 7.64 -47.49 28.12
N GLU A 612 8.24 -48.26 27.21
CA GLU A 612 9.48 -49.01 27.48
C GLU A 612 10.62 -48.06 27.91
N ALA A 613 10.78 -46.93 27.20
CA ALA A 613 11.78 -45.93 27.53
C ALA A 613 11.53 -45.27 28.90
N PHE A 614 10.27 -45.00 29.24
CA PHE A 614 9.89 -44.46 30.54
C PHE A 614 10.19 -45.44 31.68
N GLN A 615 9.85 -46.72 31.51
CA GLN A 615 10.09 -47.78 32.50
C GLN A 615 11.58 -48.09 32.67
N ASN A 616 12.34 -48.19 31.57
CA ASN A 616 13.79 -48.42 31.60
C ASN A 616 14.56 -47.25 32.23
N SER A 617 13.94 -46.07 32.29
CA SER A 617 14.50 -44.88 32.95
C SER A 617 14.15 -44.81 34.44
N ASN A 618 13.48 -45.84 35.00
CA ASN A 618 13.01 -45.89 36.40
C ASN A 618 12.13 -44.70 36.80
N LEU A 619 11.36 -44.15 35.85
CA LEU A 619 10.44 -43.04 36.09
C LEU A 619 9.09 -43.56 36.60
N SER A 620 8.45 -42.78 37.46
CA SER A 620 7.24 -43.14 38.21
C SER A 620 6.03 -42.28 37.85
N SER A 621 6.24 -41.02 37.44
CA SER A 621 5.13 -40.13 37.06
C SER A 621 5.51 -39.07 36.03
N ILE A 622 4.48 -38.58 35.32
CA ILE A 622 4.56 -37.47 34.37
C ILE A 622 3.56 -36.40 34.78
N LYS A 623 4.02 -35.15 34.89
CA LYS A 623 3.18 -33.96 35.02
C LYS A 623 3.31 -33.14 33.76
N LEU A 624 2.17 -32.71 33.22
CA LEU A 624 2.10 -31.94 31.98
C LEU A 624 1.26 -30.69 32.20
N SER A 625 1.72 -29.58 31.62
CA SER A 625 0.94 -28.35 31.47
C SER A 625 0.99 -27.90 30.02
N ILE A 626 -0.14 -27.45 29.50
CA ILE A 626 -0.30 -26.97 28.13
C ILE A 626 -1.01 -25.63 28.18
N SER A 627 -0.50 -24.66 27.43
CA SER A 627 -1.18 -23.40 27.17
C SER A 627 -1.15 -23.14 25.67
N HIS A 628 -2.29 -22.77 25.08
CA HIS A 628 -2.36 -22.40 23.68
C HIS A 628 -3.27 -21.18 23.53
N SER A 629 -2.68 -20.03 23.18
CA SER A 629 -3.41 -18.77 23.02
C SER A 629 -2.72 -17.88 21.98
N GLY A 630 -3.48 -17.34 21.04
CA GLY A 630 -2.92 -16.53 19.96
C GLY A 630 -2.15 -17.36 18.94
N GLU A 631 -0.88 -17.03 18.70
CA GLU A 631 -0.07 -17.57 17.61
C GLU A 631 0.77 -18.80 17.98
N TYR A 632 0.92 -19.11 19.27
CA TYR A 632 1.77 -20.20 19.76
C TYR A 632 1.07 -21.08 20.79
N ALA A 633 1.49 -22.33 20.83
CA ALA A 633 1.22 -23.29 21.89
C ALA A 633 2.50 -23.61 22.64
N VAL A 634 2.42 -23.73 23.96
CA VAL A 634 3.55 -24.02 24.84
C VAL A 634 3.18 -25.19 25.73
N ALA A 635 4.08 -26.15 25.88
CA ALA A 635 3.92 -27.25 26.81
C ALA A 635 5.16 -27.44 27.69
N GLN A 636 4.90 -27.90 28.91
CA GLN A 636 5.93 -28.23 29.88
C GLN A 636 5.63 -29.60 30.50
N ALA A 637 6.59 -30.50 30.43
CA ALA A 637 6.52 -31.82 31.04
C ALA A 637 7.61 -31.98 32.12
N LEU A 638 7.24 -32.54 33.26
CA LEU A 638 8.14 -32.95 34.34
C LEU A 638 7.97 -34.45 34.55
N VAL A 639 9.08 -35.18 34.54
CA VAL A 639 9.12 -36.61 34.89
C VAL A 639 9.88 -36.81 36.20
N LEU A 640 9.35 -37.71 37.04
CA LEU A 640 9.83 -38.01 38.39
C LEU A 640 10.08 -39.50 38.60
#